data_AF-A0A7C3WH21-F1
#
_entry.id   AF-A0A7C3WH21-F1
#
_cell.length_a   1.000
_cell.length_b   1.000
_cell.length_c   1.000
_cell.angle_alpha   90.00
_cell.angle_beta   90.00
_cell.angle_gamma   90.00
#
_symmetry.space_group_name_H-M   'P 1'
#
loop_
_entity.id
_entity.type
_entity.pdbx_description
1 polymer ?
#
loop_
_entity_poly.entity_id
_entity_poly.type
_entity_poly.pdbx_seq_one_letter_code
_entity_poly.pdbx_strand_id
1 'polypeptide(L)'
;MTSVIGSPDIQLGVNFIDVASPAGEYRLWLKKNNGADPVNAFKDGIVFANGGKDENNFGAAGPSADGTYFVLETHDSDSGGNENDPISFVYIPYDTPRVPMGRVSGVGGLYNRSGDFTIRRTGTGTYRLSIPGQSPQTGMLLLSVDALSDASDKAISYQADGNDFLIEVRDWSSNTVPTLWDAGNNPAFSFAFIPFANPPTAPGVRNFDPASQVAAANIRVIEITPGANPGENQVMVTEGTGYLTTPTFTRGDMTIYQNGVPLDPTQGVFLATVRDHKRDNSGTGGKSDYGVVNVYQSGGGYKVYTAAADPVNQQSHNIDVAVAYFPFALGFQGGRAFVGSDGTTTLTIPGSGDTRRSGVLLATAAGHTPGTAPDDNVATVNPLSDGTGWTVRLMDNSSGIEANDPFHYVFLPYVTYNLVAVLVNWYCYVQNKTGQFSLVREGTGLYRLSIPGQSPQTGMLLLTATHANWSSDNALGYKADGNDFLIQGWDMQGDNTHGPQDTDFYFAFISFTNPPRNPQLRTINPNALAAGNIRVIQRDTGDTATSVSAFTEQSTEGFTVSNADRATYWLSLDGVPLNADAGVVLSSVRQNGRDNGDGQGSWFAQSVTVRDGTTYYVNTYRVSAGNYATTEHNIDVAAVYFPFSGGWQAGHAMVSTNGGPITSLVATPGIRLGTEFIDNQNGQFYLRLPGVNALSDGLVFVNHGKNEGNYAMAGPATDGSQFILMVHDNGVDGSALEQDPIAFAYIPFDTPGVVMGRVSGEGGLFNRSGNFTLRRIDVGTYRLSIPGHNPTTGALLVTGDVQTAATRDNIVTYQADGNDWIIQVRDLPNNPPVLEDVFNYPVFSFAFIPFANPPTAPGQRVFDPTAQVSASKLTVIQNNTTNNPDAVHVEVEGSGYFTATFWNRGDYQLRQNGQVIDLSKGALLASVCEDARNNQGETPGGIGMVAVNYKVDFGGVQAPGTATHRAGNNYGGNEMNVNHTIAFFPFAQGWLGGYVTGNDGTADGPMQQIIGAPGLAIGTHVIDSPSTTGQYDVYLPGSGNTRRSGMLLVTA
;
A
#
# COMPACT_ATOMS: atom_id res chain seq x y z
N MET A 1 -56.05 32.14 12.48
CA MET A 1 -56.10 30.85 13.24
C MET A 1 -56.29 31.09 14.74
N THR A 2 -57.03 30.24 15.47
CA THR A 2 -57.34 30.44 16.92
C THR A 2 -56.69 29.42 17.89
N SER A 3 -56.16 28.29 17.38
CA SER A 3 -55.50 27.26 18.20
C SER A 3 -54.60 26.35 17.34
N VAL A 4 -53.57 25.76 17.95
CA VAL A 4 -52.75 24.67 17.38
C VAL A 4 -52.90 23.43 18.28
N ILE A 5 -53.06 22.25 17.68
CA ILE A 5 -53.08 20.95 18.37
C ILE A 5 -51.89 20.16 17.83
N GLY A 6 -50.86 19.92 18.64
CA GLY A 6 -49.64 19.27 18.17
C GLY A 6 -48.61 19.00 19.28
N SER A 7 -47.36 18.77 18.88
CA SER A 7 -46.25 18.56 19.81
C SER A 7 -46.14 19.72 20.82
N PRO A 8 -45.76 19.46 22.09
CA PRO A 8 -45.75 20.47 23.16
C PRO A 8 -44.94 21.74 22.85
N ASP A 9 -43.94 21.61 21.99
CA ASP A 9 -43.04 22.70 21.60
C ASP A 9 -43.59 23.59 20.49
N ILE A 10 -44.72 23.25 19.86
CA ILE A 10 -45.33 24.06 18.78
C ILE A 10 -46.43 24.95 19.40
N GLN A 11 -46.21 26.25 19.36
CA GLN A 11 -47.08 27.27 19.95
C GLN A 11 -47.43 28.36 18.93
N LEU A 12 -48.74 28.58 18.76
CA LEU A 12 -49.28 29.63 17.91
C LEU A 12 -48.80 31.01 18.37
N GLY A 13 -48.30 31.82 17.45
CA GLY A 13 -47.78 33.17 17.70
C GLY A 13 -46.35 33.21 18.28
N VAL A 14 -45.71 32.06 18.53
CA VAL A 14 -44.32 31.98 19.00
C VAL A 14 -43.43 31.39 17.93
N ASN A 15 -43.65 30.11 17.60
CA ASN A 15 -42.87 29.39 16.60
C ASN A 15 -43.75 28.76 15.51
N PHE A 16 -45.06 28.97 15.57
CA PHE A 16 -45.97 28.81 14.44
C PHE A 16 -46.77 30.10 14.25
N ILE A 17 -46.54 30.82 13.16
CA ILE A 17 -47.13 32.15 12.91
C ILE A 17 -48.04 32.09 11.70
N ASP A 18 -49.29 32.51 11.89
CA ASP A 18 -50.26 32.82 10.83
C ASP A 18 -49.94 34.21 10.25
N VAL A 19 -49.66 34.27 8.95
CA VAL A 19 -49.25 35.50 8.27
C VAL A 19 -50.47 36.22 7.72
N ALA A 20 -50.64 37.48 8.10
CA ALA A 20 -51.82 38.27 7.73
C ALA A 20 -51.89 38.61 6.22
N SER A 21 -50.76 38.61 5.51
CA SER A 21 -50.67 38.85 4.07
C SER A 21 -49.36 38.27 3.50
N PRO A 22 -49.42 37.42 2.45
CA PRO A 22 -50.62 36.88 1.83
C PRO A 22 -51.42 36.00 2.81
N ALA A 23 -52.75 36.07 2.76
CA ALA A 23 -53.61 35.27 3.64
C ALA A 23 -53.43 33.79 3.30
N GLY A 24 -53.30 32.89 4.29
CA GLY A 24 -53.09 31.46 4.04
C GLY A 24 -51.61 31.01 3.98
N GLU A 25 -50.67 31.89 4.29
CA GLU A 25 -49.26 31.54 4.57
C GLU A 25 -49.04 31.33 6.08
N TYR A 26 -48.27 30.29 6.43
CA TYR A 26 -47.84 29.97 7.79
C TYR A 26 -46.32 29.83 7.87
N ARG A 27 -45.73 30.27 8.98
CA ARG A 27 -44.29 30.16 9.25
C ARG A 27 -44.01 29.31 10.46
N LEU A 28 -43.15 28.30 10.30
CA LEU A 28 -42.85 27.30 11.31
C LEU A 28 -41.35 27.28 11.65
N TRP A 29 -41.02 27.66 12.88
CA TRP A 29 -39.68 27.52 13.46
C TRP A 29 -39.63 26.26 14.33
N LEU A 30 -38.63 25.41 14.09
CA LEU A 30 -38.44 24.16 14.81
C LEU A 30 -37.10 24.17 15.55
N LYS A 31 -37.02 23.35 16.60
CA LYS A 31 -35.79 23.05 17.31
C LYS A 31 -35.46 21.57 17.15
N LYS A 32 -34.17 21.24 17.18
CA LYS A 32 -33.73 19.84 17.12
C LYS A 32 -34.20 19.10 18.37
N ASN A 33 -34.61 17.83 18.23
CA ASN A 33 -35.10 17.01 19.35
C ASN A 33 -34.09 17.03 20.52
N ASN A 34 -34.54 17.46 21.70
CA ASN A 34 -33.74 17.60 22.95
C ASN A 34 -32.67 18.72 22.97
N GLY A 35 -32.66 19.66 22.01
CA GLY A 35 -31.66 20.72 21.91
C GLY A 35 -32.21 22.15 22.00
N ALA A 36 -31.33 23.12 22.29
CA ALA A 36 -31.61 24.55 22.15
C ALA A 36 -31.47 25.05 20.70
N ASP A 37 -30.80 24.26 19.85
CA ASP A 37 -30.41 24.68 18.50
C ASP A 37 -31.60 24.70 17.53
N PRO A 38 -31.72 25.76 16.71
CA PRO A 38 -32.75 25.84 15.68
C PRO A 38 -32.49 24.83 14.56
N VAL A 39 -33.59 24.32 13.99
CA VAL A 39 -33.57 23.54 12.75
C VAL A 39 -33.28 24.47 11.57
N ASN A 40 -32.32 24.11 10.73
CA ASN A 40 -32.12 24.73 9.43
C ASN A 40 -32.96 24.02 8.37
N ALA A 41 -33.87 24.77 7.74
CA ALA A 41 -34.86 24.24 6.83
C ALA A 41 -34.29 23.68 5.51
N PHE A 42 -33.07 24.05 5.10
CA PHE A 42 -32.40 23.44 3.95
C PHE A 42 -31.73 22.11 4.28
N LYS A 43 -31.23 21.98 5.51
CA LYS A 43 -30.23 20.96 5.86
C LYS A 43 -30.79 19.83 6.70
N ASP A 44 -31.69 20.12 7.63
CA ASP A 44 -31.96 19.19 8.73
C ASP A 44 -33.12 18.23 8.46
N GLY A 45 -34.12 18.62 7.66
CA GLY A 45 -35.26 17.76 7.31
C GLY A 45 -36.26 18.41 6.36
N ILE A 46 -37.41 17.77 6.18
CA ILE A 46 -38.50 18.20 5.29
C ILE A 46 -39.79 18.35 6.11
N VAL A 47 -40.58 19.37 5.80
CA VAL A 47 -41.97 19.49 6.27
C VAL A 47 -42.91 19.06 5.15
N PHE A 48 -43.90 18.24 5.48
CA PHE A 48 -45.01 17.88 4.59
C PHE A 48 -46.30 18.48 5.13
N ALA A 49 -47.13 19.03 4.24
CA ALA A 49 -48.36 19.71 4.62
C ALA A 49 -49.57 19.23 3.79
N ASN A 50 -50.74 19.18 4.43
CA ASN A 50 -52.05 18.91 3.82
C ASN A 50 -53.07 19.95 4.29
N GLY A 51 -54.04 20.27 3.44
CA GLY A 51 -55.24 21.01 3.83
C GLY A 51 -56.01 20.25 4.92
N GLY A 52 -56.52 20.97 5.91
CA GLY A 52 -57.17 20.42 7.11
C GLY A 52 -58.66 20.74 7.23
N LYS A 53 -59.25 21.36 6.22
CA LYS A 53 -60.68 21.66 6.13
C LYS A 53 -61.36 20.69 5.18
N ASP A 54 -62.64 20.40 5.42
CA ASP A 54 -63.50 19.62 4.52
C ASP A 54 -63.95 20.49 3.34
N GLU A 55 -62.98 20.97 2.57
CA GLU A 55 -63.11 21.82 1.38
C GLU A 55 -62.09 21.35 0.32
N ASN A 56 -62.07 21.98 -0.85
CA ASN A 56 -61.23 21.54 -1.98
C ASN A 56 -59.78 22.07 -1.87
N ASN A 57 -59.17 21.91 -0.69
CA ASN A 57 -57.90 22.55 -0.36
C ASN A 57 -56.74 21.56 -0.34
N PHE A 58 -55.54 22.05 -0.68
CA PHE A 58 -54.29 21.30 -0.53
C PHE A 58 -53.22 22.12 0.18
N GLY A 59 -52.16 21.43 0.63
CA GLY A 59 -51.05 22.05 1.35
C GLY A 59 -49.77 22.11 0.52
N ALA A 60 -49.01 23.18 0.68
CA ALA A 60 -47.63 23.31 0.20
C ALA A 60 -46.69 23.50 1.40
N ALA A 61 -45.43 23.09 1.26
CA ALA A 61 -44.41 23.30 2.28
C ALA A 61 -43.01 23.42 1.67
N GLY A 62 -42.22 24.36 2.17
CA GLY A 62 -40.86 24.59 1.71
C GLY A 62 -40.01 25.38 2.72
N PRO A 63 -38.68 25.34 2.61
CA PRO A 63 -37.80 26.16 3.44
C PRO A 63 -37.88 27.64 3.05
N SER A 64 -37.77 28.55 4.03
CA SER A 64 -37.57 29.98 3.77
C SER A 64 -36.33 30.23 2.92
N ALA A 65 -36.26 31.38 2.24
CA ALA A 65 -35.12 31.72 1.37
C ALA A 65 -33.76 31.73 2.09
N ASP A 66 -33.74 31.96 3.40
CA ASP A 66 -32.55 31.94 4.26
C ASP A 66 -32.39 30.64 5.07
N GLY A 67 -33.35 29.71 4.96
CA GLY A 67 -33.35 28.42 5.66
C GLY A 67 -33.61 28.50 7.17
N THR A 68 -34.07 29.64 7.70
CA THR A 68 -34.30 29.82 9.14
C THR A 68 -35.64 29.26 9.65
N TYR A 69 -36.62 29.06 8.75
CA TYR A 69 -37.94 28.47 9.07
C TYR A 69 -38.54 27.76 7.85
N PHE A 70 -39.66 27.07 8.05
CA PHE A 70 -40.47 26.50 6.97
C PHE A 70 -41.66 27.39 6.67
N VAL A 71 -41.94 27.61 5.40
CA VAL A 71 -43.16 28.21 4.86
C VAL A 71 -44.14 27.09 4.55
N LEU A 72 -45.38 27.23 5.00
CA LEU A 72 -46.47 26.34 4.64
C LEU A 72 -47.62 27.18 4.08
N GLU A 73 -48.33 26.66 3.09
CA GLU A 73 -49.47 27.36 2.49
C GLU A 73 -50.66 26.41 2.32
N THR A 74 -51.86 26.99 2.35
CA THR A 74 -53.11 26.33 1.98
C THR A 74 -53.69 27.01 0.74
N HIS A 75 -54.05 26.21 -0.26
CA HIS A 75 -54.52 26.69 -1.57
C HIS A 75 -55.90 26.10 -1.90
N ASP A 76 -56.74 26.91 -2.55
CA ASP A 76 -58.03 26.51 -3.13
C ASP A 76 -57.87 25.95 -4.55
N SER A 77 -58.65 24.93 -4.89
CA SER A 77 -58.77 24.42 -6.25
C SER A 77 -59.61 25.30 -7.22
N ASP A 78 -60.42 26.24 -6.73
CA ASP A 78 -61.42 26.96 -7.54
C ASP A 78 -61.02 28.41 -7.91
N SER A 79 -60.14 29.06 -7.13
CA SER A 79 -59.79 30.48 -7.31
C SER A 79 -58.30 30.84 -7.37
N GLY A 80 -57.37 29.86 -7.32
CA GLY A 80 -55.94 30.06 -7.58
C GLY A 80 -55.22 30.98 -6.58
N GLY A 81 -55.74 31.09 -5.36
CA GLY A 81 -55.16 31.92 -4.29
C GLY A 81 -55.06 31.17 -2.97
N ASN A 82 -54.17 31.68 -2.12
CA ASN A 82 -53.99 31.18 -0.76
C ASN A 82 -55.27 31.43 0.08
N GLU A 83 -55.67 30.43 0.88
CA GLU A 83 -56.82 30.49 1.77
C GLU A 83 -56.41 30.39 3.23
N ASN A 84 -57.11 31.09 4.11
CA ASN A 84 -56.79 31.11 5.54
C ASN A 84 -57.46 29.95 6.29
N ASP A 85 -57.13 28.72 5.90
CA ASP A 85 -57.79 27.49 6.35
C ASP A 85 -56.91 26.59 7.22
N PRO A 86 -57.50 25.71 8.04
CA PRO A 86 -56.73 24.75 8.84
C PRO A 86 -55.72 23.94 8.01
N ILE A 87 -54.55 23.70 8.58
CA ILE A 87 -53.44 22.96 7.94
C ILE A 87 -52.95 21.84 8.86
N SER A 88 -52.66 20.68 8.28
CA SER A 88 -51.99 19.56 8.95
C SER A 88 -50.58 19.41 8.42
N PHE A 89 -49.59 19.22 9.29
CA PHE A 89 -48.21 19.06 8.84
C PHE A 89 -47.39 18.09 9.70
N VAL A 90 -46.30 17.59 9.15
CA VAL A 90 -45.30 16.78 9.85
C VAL A 90 -43.89 17.17 9.41
N TYR A 91 -42.97 17.29 10.37
CA TYR A 91 -41.54 17.46 10.11
C TYR A 91 -40.83 16.12 10.24
N ILE A 92 -40.02 15.77 9.23
CA ILE A 92 -39.22 14.55 9.19
C ILE A 92 -37.75 14.94 8.99
N PRO A 93 -36.87 14.75 10.00
CA PRO A 93 -35.43 14.92 9.86
C PRO A 93 -34.85 13.98 8.81
N TYR A 94 -33.85 14.43 8.04
CA TYR A 94 -33.18 13.60 7.03
C TYR A 94 -32.52 12.34 7.64
N ASP A 95 -32.13 12.39 8.91
CA ASP A 95 -31.47 11.27 9.61
C ASP A 95 -32.48 10.30 10.23
N THR A 96 -33.76 10.43 9.90
CA THR A 96 -34.79 9.50 10.37
C THR A 96 -34.52 8.11 9.80
N PRO A 97 -34.28 7.09 10.66
CA PRO A 97 -33.92 5.76 10.17
C PRO A 97 -35.01 5.18 9.26
N ARG A 98 -34.59 4.54 8.17
CA ARG A 98 -35.45 3.81 7.21
C ARG A 98 -36.42 4.69 6.41
N VAL A 99 -36.17 5.99 6.31
CA VAL A 99 -37.00 6.90 5.50
C VAL A 99 -36.17 7.47 4.34
N PRO A 100 -36.22 6.85 3.14
CA PRO A 100 -35.74 7.50 1.93
C PRO A 100 -36.57 8.74 1.64
N MET A 101 -35.92 9.89 1.46
CA MET A 101 -36.60 11.17 1.22
C MET A 101 -35.72 12.15 0.44
N GLY A 102 -36.34 13.10 -0.25
CA GLY A 102 -35.63 14.11 -1.03
C GLY A 102 -36.48 15.32 -1.37
N ARG A 103 -35.82 16.47 -1.56
CA ARG A 103 -36.40 17.70 -2.13
C ARG A 103 -35.91 17.85 -3.57
N VAL A 104 -36.84 17.92 -4.51
CA VAL A 104 -36.65 17.68 -5.94
C VAL A 104 -36.92 18.95 -6.73
N SER A 105 -36.10 19.26 -7.75
CA SER A 105 -36.36 20.34 -8.70
C SER A 105 -37.24 19.90 -9.88
N GLY A 106 -37.76 20.86 -10.66
CA GLY A 106 -38.55 20.57 -11.87
C GLY A 106 -37.81 19.72 -12.92
N VAL A 107 -36.48 19.84 -12.99
CA VAL A 107 -35.63 19.00 -13.87
C VAL A 107 -35.36 17.60 -13.31
N GLY A 108 -35.83 17.28 -12.10
CA GLY A 108 -35.57 16.01 -11.42
C GLY A 108 -34.22 15.97 -10.68
N GLY A 109 -33.59 17.12 -10.46
CA GLY A 109 -32.40 17.24 -9.62
C GLY A 109 -32.73 17.24 -8.12
N LEU A 110 -31.72 17.08 -7.28
CA LEU A 110 -31.89 16.98 -5.83
C LEU A 110 -31.21 18.16 -5.11
N TYR A 111 -31.97 18.84 -4.25
CA TYR A 111 -31.41 19.83 -3.34
C TYR A 111 -30.79 19.17 -2.12
N ASN A 112 -31.47 18.18 -1.54
CA ASN A 112 -31.00 17.41 -0.40
C ASN A 112 -31.71 16.05 -0.38
N ARG A 113 -31.11 15.07 0.29
CA ARG A 113 -31.57 13.67 0.28
C ARG A 113 -31.17 12.90 1.53
N SER A 114 -31.91 11.83 1.79
CA SER A 114 -31.50 10.73 2.68
C SER A 114 -31.95 9.39 2.11
N GLY A 115 -31.16 8.36 2.38
CA GLY A 115 -31.38 7.01 1.88
C GLY A 115 -31.06 6.82 0.39
N ASP A 116 -31.10 5.55 0.00
CA ASP A 116 -30.82 5.11 -1.36
C ASP A 116 -32.10 5.13 -2.20
N PHE A 117 -32.06 5.89 -3.30
CA PHE A 117 -33.12 5.94 -4.31
C PHE A 117 -32.56 6.56 -5.59
N THR A 118 -33.31 6.42 -6.68
CA THR A 118 -33.11 7.16 -7.91
C THR A 118 -34.40 7.89 -8.26
N ILE A 119 -34.27 9.12 -8.75
CA ILE A 119 -35.39 9.88 -9.29
C ILE A 119 -35.02 10.42 -10.66
N ARG A 120 -35.95 10.34 -11.60
CA ARG A 120 -35.74 10.82 -12.96
C ARG A 120 -36.99 11.49 -13.49
N ARG A 121 -36.82 12.61 -14.17
CA ARG A 121 -37.88 13.23 -14.96
C ARG A 121 -38.14 12.37 -16.21
N THR A 122 -39.39 12.08 -16.50
CA THR A 122 -39.82 11.28 -17.67
C THR A 122 -40.48 12.12 -18.77
N GLY A 123 -40.83 13.36 -18.45
CA GLY A 123 -41.49 14.33 -19.32
C GLY A 123 -41.96 15.52 -18.49
N THR A 124 -42.68 16.46 -19.10
CA THR A 124 -43.27 17.63 -18.41
C THR A 124 -44.07 17.18 -17.20
N GLY A 125 -43.67 17.64 -16.01
CA GLY A 125 -44.36 17.36 -14.75
C GLY A 125 -44.43 15.90 -14.33
N THR A 126 -43.69 14.98 -14.96
CA THR A 126 -43.72 13.54 -14.65
C THR A 126 -42.35 13.05 -14.20
N TYR A 127 -42.33 12.29 -13.10
CA TYR A 127 -41.11 11.78 -12.49
C TYR A 127 -41.28 10.31 -12.11
N ARG A 128 -40.23 9.53 -12.27
CA ARG A 128 -40.17 8.14 -11.80
C ARG A 128 -39.18 8.02 -10.66
N LEU A 129 -39.67 7.57 -9.52
CA LEU A 129 -38.90 7.29 -8.30
C LEU A 129 -38.76 5.78 -8.14
N SER A 130 -37.53 5.30 -7.99
CA SER A 130 -37.22 3.90 -7.66
C SER A 130 -36.44 3.83 -6.36
N ILE A 131 -36.89 2.97 -5.45
CA ILE A 131 -36.30 2.76 -4.13
C ILE A 131 -35.92 1.28 -4.03
N PRO A 132 -34.62 0.93 -3.85
CA PRO A 132 -34.18 -0.45 -3.80
C PRO A 132 -34.95 -1.29 -2.76
N GLY A 133 -35.55 -2.39 -3.22
CA GLY A 133 -36.29 -3.33 -2.37
C GLY A 133 -37.66 -2.83 -1.88
N GLN A 134 -38.15 -1.69 -2.36
CA GLN A 134 -39.45 -1.14 -2.00
C GLN A 134 -40.37 -1.00 -3.23
N SER A 135 -41.67 -0.93 -2.98
CA SER A 135 -42.69 -0.72 -4.01
C SER A 135 -43.92 -0.01 -3.42
N PRO A 136 -44.90 0.39 -4.26
CA PRO A 136 -46.18 0.91 -3.79
C PRO A 136 -46.98 -0.04 -2.89
N GLN A 137 -46.61 -1.32 -2.83
CA GLN A 137 -47.23 -2.31 -1.94
C GLN A 137 -46.49 -2.45 -0.60
N THR A 138 -45.26 -1.98 -0.49
CA THR A 138 -44.45 -2.12 0.73
C THR A 138 -44.41 -0.86 1.59
N GLY A 139 -44.96 0.26 1.10
CA GLY A 139 -45.06 1.51 1.84
C GLY A 139 -45.88 2.56 1.12
N MET A 140 -45.88 3.77 1.66
CA MET A 140 -46.54 4.94 1.06
C MET A 140 -45.55 6.07 0.78
N LEU A 141 -45.87 6.92 -0.20
CA LEU A 141 -45.18 8.20 -0.37
C LEU A 141 -45.99 9.32 0.30
N LEU A 142 -45.31 10.11 1.13
CA LEU A 142 -45.74 11.45 1.49
C LEU A 142 -45.20 12.42 0.46
N LEU A 143 -46.04 13.29 -0.07
CA LEU A 143 -45.70 14.29 -1.08
C LEU A 143 -46.15 15.66 -0.60
N SER A 144 -45.37 16.68 -0.94
CA SER A 144 -45.73 18.08 -0.74
C SER A 144 -45.11 18.90 -1.87
N VAL A 145 -45.88 19.78 -2.50
CA VAL A 145 -45.32 20.77 -3.41
C VAL A 145 -44.55 21.84 -2.63
N ASP A 146 -43.61 22.49 -3.30
CA ASP A 146 -42.77 23.51 -2.68
C ASP A 146 -43.50 24.86 -2.54
N ALA A 147 -43.54 25.40 -1.33
CA ALA A 147 -44.30 26.62 -1.02
C ALA A 147 -43.65 27.93 -1.50
N LEU A 148 -42.41 27.92 -1.97
CA LEU A 148 -41.70 29.14 -2.40
C LEU A 148 -41.31 29.14 -3.87
N SER A 149 -41.91 28.26 -4.65
CA SER A 149 -41.79 28.27 -6.10
C SER A 149 -43.14 28.41 -6.76
N ASP A 150 -43.12 28.53 -8.09
CA ASP A 150 -44.33 28.47 -8.93
C ASP A 150 -45.06 27.11 -8.83
N ALA A 151 -44.54 26.16 -8.03
CA ALA A 151 -45.20 24.90 -7.72
C ALA A 151 -46.20 24.99 -6.56
N SER A 152 -46.18 26.09 -5.80
CA SER A 152 -46.96 26.28 -4.57
C SER A 152 -48.46 26.03 -4.74
N ASP A 153 -49.02 26.46 -5.86
CA ASP A 153 -50.43 26.32 -6.25
C ASP A 153 -50.69 25.11 -7.15
N LYS A 154 -49.78 24.13 -7.20
CA LYS A 154 -49.88 22.96 -8.08
C LYS A 154 -50.33 21.72 -7.31
N ALA A 155 -51.10 20.86 -7.97
CA ALA A 155 -51.48 19.55 -7.43
C ALA A 155 -50.38 18.52 -7.64
N ILE A 156 -50.12 17.68 -6.64
CA ILE A 156 -49.17 16.57 -6.72
C ILE A 156 -49.83 15.22 -6.39
N SER A 157 -49.48 14.20 -7.16
CA SER A 157 -49.98 12.84 -6.97
C SER A 157 -48.95 11.79 -7.36
N TYR A 158 -49.18 10.54 -6.96
CA TYR A 158 -48.42 9.40 -7.47
C TYR A 158 -49.30 8.19 -7.77
N GLN A 159 -48.82 7.33 -8.65
CA GLN A 159 -49.39 6.01 -8.91
C GLN A 159 -48.30 4.94 -9.03
N ALA A 160 -48.71 3.68 -8.94
CA ALA A 160 -47.82 2.55 -9.13
C ALA A 160 -47.40 2.41 -10.61
N ASP A 161 -46.11 2.21 -10.86
CA ASP A 161 -45.54 1.86 -12.17
C ASP A 161 -44.62 0.63 -12.01
N GLY A 162 -45.22 -0.56 -12.02
CA GLY A 162 -44.52 -1.78 -11.65
C GLY A 162 -44.09 -1.74 -10.18
N ASN A 163 -42.78 -1.82 -9.93
CA ASN A 163 -42.20 -1.67 -8.59
C ASN A 163 -41.86 -0.21 -8.25
N ASP A 164 -41.99 0.72 -9.20
CA ASP A 164 -41.62 2.12 -9.03
C ASP A 164 -42.86 3.00 -8.76
N PHE A 165 -42.60 4.28 -8.49
CA PHE A 165 -43.61 5.30 -8.29
C PHE A 165 -43.54 6.31 -9.43
N LEU A 166 -44.66 6.50 -10.14
CA LEU A 166 -44.82 7.58 -11.10
C LEU A 166 -45.48 8.75 -10.39
N ILE A 167 -44.77 9.88 -10.29
CA ILE A 167 -45.20 11.11 -9.64
C ILE A 167 -45.57 12.13 -10.70
N GLU A 168 -46.69 12.82 -10.52
CA GLU A 168 -47.16 13.87 -11.42
C GLU A 168 -47.38 15.18 -10.66
N VAL A 169 -46.90 16.28 -11.25
CA VAL A 169 -47.21 17.65 -10.84
C VAL A 169 -48.10 18.28 -11.91
N ARG A 170 -49.24 18.82 -11.50
CA ARG A 170 -50.28 19.35 -12.39
C ARG A 170 -50.68 20.76 -12.01
N ASP A 171 -50.80 21.60 -13.02
CA ASP A 171 -51.38 22.93 -12.91
C ASP A 171 -52.90 22.84 -13.06
N TRP A 172 -53.60 23.64 -12.27
CA TRP A 172 -55.05 23.66 -12.19
C TRP A 172 -55.53 25.09 -12.48
N SER A 173 -56.49 25.22 -13.41
CA SER A 173 -57.20 26.49 -13.59
C SER A 173 -58.71 26.25 -13.57
N SER A 174 -59.47 27.26 -13.11
CA SER A 174 -60.91 27.16 -12.93
C SER A 174 -61.61 26.57 -14.18
N ASN A 175 -62.45 25.56 -13.99
CA ASN A 175 -63.22 24.89 -15.05
C ASN A 175 -62.41 24.20 -16.16
N THR A 176 -61.14 23.82 -15.91
CA THR A 176 -60.33 23.04 -16.86
C THR A 176 -59.82 21.74 -16.25
N VAL A 177 -59.47 20.78 -17.09
CA VAL A 177 -58.81 19.54 -16.67
C VAL A 177 -57.36 19.88 -16.29
N PRO A 178 -56.86 19.46 -15.11
CA PRO A 178 -55.49 19.73 -14.69
C PRO A 178 -54.46 19.22 -15.70
N THR A 179 -53.57 20.11 -16.14
CA THR A 179 -52.52 19.80 -17.13
C THR A 179 -51.18 19.56 -16.45
N LEU A 180 -50.33 18.70 -17.02
CA LEU A 180 -48.97 18.48 -16.50
C LEU A 180 -48.17 19.79 -16.52
N TRP A 181 -47.42 20.06 -15.45
CA TRP A 181 -46.69 21.30 -15.26
C TRP A 181 -45.28 21.07 -14.72
N ASP A 182 -44.35 21.95 -15.07
CA ASP A 182 -42.94 21.82 -14.75
C ASP A 182 -42.39 23.09 -14.10
N ALA A 183 -41.70 22.92 -12.97
CA ALA A 183 -41.04 24.01 -12.25
C ALA A 183 -39.69 24.43 -12.87
N GLY A 184 -39.23 23.75 -13.92
CA GLY A 184 -37.91 23.95 -14.51
C GLY A 184 -36.80 23.79 -13.47
N ASN A 185 -35.97 24.83 -13.33
CA ASN A 185 -34.87 24.82 -12.36
C ASN A 185 -35.30 25.12 -10.91
N ASN A 186 -36.58 25.44 -10.68
CA ASN A 186 -37.07 25.72 -9.34
C ASN A 186 -37.39 24.41 -8.58
N PRO A 187 -37.42 24.45 -7.23
CA PRO A 187 -37.97 23.36 -6.43
C PRO A 187 -39.39 23.02 -6.89
N ALA A 188 -39.67 21.74 -7.12
CA ALA A 188 -41.00 21.28 -7.54
C ALA A 188 -41.76 20.66 -6.37
N PHE A 189 -41.14 19.69 -5.68
CA PHE A 189 -41.78 18.96 -4.60
C PHE A 189 -40.77 18.27 -3.69
N SER A 190 -41.27 17.79 -2.56
CA SER A 190 -40.56 16.89 -1.66
C SER A 190 -41.30 15.56 -1.52
N PHE A 191 -40.55 14.48 -1.27
CA PHE A 191 -41.13 13.17 -0.98
C PHE A 191 -40.47 12.51 0.24
N ALA A 192 -41.21 11.67 0.93
CA ALA A 192 -40.69 10.70 1.90
C ALA A 192 -41.39 9.35 1.75
N PHE A 193 -40.64 8.26 1.74
CA PHE A 193 -41.18 6.91 1.72
C PHE A 193 -41.31 6.34 3.13
N ILE A 194 -42.53 5.97 3.51
CA ILE A 194 -42.84 5.37 4.81
C ILE A 194 -43.11 3.87 4.61
N PRO A 195 -42.20 2.99 5.06
CA PRO A 195 -42.39 1.55 4.89
C PRO A 195 -43.49 1.01 5.80
N PHE A 196 -44.33 0.11 5.27
CA PHE A 196 -45.32 -0.63 6.06
C PHE A 196 -44.66 -1.69 6.94
N ALA A 197 -43.67 -2.39 6.39
CA ALA A 197 -42.84 -3.32 7.14
C ALA A 197 -41.68 -2.56 7.79
N ASN A 198 -41.59 -2.59 9.12
CA ASN A 198 -40.59 -1.86 9.90
C ASN A 198 -40.75 -0.32 9.86
N PRO A 199 -41.91 0.22 10.27
CA PRO A 199 -42.18 1.65 10.25
C PRO A 199 -41.15 2.45 11.09
N PRO A 200 -40.91 3.72 10.76
CA PRO A 200 -40.00 4.59 11.53
C PRO A 200 -40.46 4.71 12.99
N THR A 201 -39.52 4.69 13.95
CA THR A 201 -39.83 4.68 15.38
C THR A 201 -39.63 6.04 16.06
N ALA A 202 -38.48 6.69 15.85
CA ALA A 202 -38.17 8.00 16.41
C ALA A 202 -37.51 8.90 15.34
N PRO A 203 -37.87 10.20 15.28
CA PRO A 203 -37.19 11.13 14.38
C PRO A 203 -35.71 11.27 14.74
N GLY A 204 -34.85 11.30 13.73
CA GLY A 204 -33.41 11.48 13.91
C GLY A 204 -33.01 12.89 14.33
N VAL A 205 -31.71 13.12 14.54
CA VAL A 205 -31.13 14.45 14.70
C VAL A 205 -29.99 14.59 13.70
N ARG A 206 -30.17 15.40 12.66
CA ARG A 206 -29.13 15.63 11.67
C ARG A 206 -28.10 16.62 12.17
N ASN A 207 -26.88 16.12 12.37
CA ASN A 207 -25.70 16.90 12.73
C ASN A 207 -24.66 16.70 11.63
N PHE A 208 -24.63 17.63 10.68
CA PHE A 208 -23.66 17.64 9.59
C PHE A 208 -22.77 18.86 9.70
N ASP A 209 -21.46 18.63 9.77
CA ASP A 209 -20.46 19.68 9.68
C ASP A 209 -19.77 19.62 8.30
N PRO A 210 -20.04 20.58 7.39
CA PRO A 210 -19.42 20.64 6.06
C PRO A 210 -17.90 20.81 6.11
N ALA A 211 -17.35 21.30 7.22
CA ALA A 211 -15.92 21.56 7.39
C ALA A 211 -15.15 20.35 7.95
N SER A 212 -15.84 19.26 8.33
CA SER A 212 -15.25 18.13 9.04
C SER A 212 -14.54 17.09 8.15
N GLN A 213 -14.79 17.11 6.84
CA GLN A 213 -14.19 16.17 5.88
C GLN A 213 -14.19 16.73 4.45
N VAL A 214 -13.30 16.21 3.60
CA VAL A 214 -13.39 16.40 2.14
C VAL A 214 -14.69 15.77 1.65
N ALA A 215 -15.44 16.48 0.81
CA ALA A 215 -16.63 15.95 0.18
C ALA A 215 -16.33 15.58 -1.27
N ALA A 216 -16.66 14.36 -1.69
CA ALA A 216 -16.37 13.89 -3.03
C ALA A 216 -17.52 13.04 -3.58
N ALA A 217 -17.73 13.09 -4.90
CA ALA A 217 -18.78 12.33 -5.55
C ALA A 217 -18.45 12.02 -7.01
N ASN A 218 -18.98 10.90 -7.47
CA ASN A 218 -19.11 10.63 -8.89
C ASN A 218 -20.50 11.02 -9.38
N ILE A 219 -20.55 11.69 -10.53
CA ILE A 219 -21.75 12.22 -11.13
C ILE A 219 -21.91 11.61 -12.52
N ARG A 220 -23.03 10.95 -12.74
CA ARG A 220 -23.42 10.40 -14.04
C ARG A 220 -24.32 11.37 -14.77
N VAL A 221 -24.02 11.60 -16.05
CA VAL A 221 -24.74 12.50 -16.95
C VAL A 221 -25.26 11.70 -18.15
N ILE A 222 -26.58 11.69 -18.32
CA ILE A 222 -27.26 10.96 -19.39
C ILE A 222 -27.93 11.99 -20.31
N GLU A 223 -27.57 11.99 -21.58
CA GLU A 223 -28.27 12.76 -22.60
C GLU A 223 -29.59 12.06 -22.96
N ILE A 224 -30.69 12.81 -23.02
CA ILE A 224 -32.01 12.33 -23.46
C ILE A 224 -32.31 12.91 -24.85
N THR A 225 -32.11 14.22 -25.02
CA THR A 225 -32.19 14.94 -26.29
C THR A 225 -31.05 15.96 -26.40
N PRO A 226 -30.66 16.43 -27.61
CA PRO A 226 -29.41 17.16 -27.80
C PRO A 226 -29.52 18.67 -27.49
N GLY A 227 -30.56 19.11 -26.79
CA GLY A 227 -30.77 20.51 -26.45
C GLY A 227 -30.31 20.91 -25.04
N ALA A 228 -30.35 22.21 -24.77
CA ALA A 228 -29.90 22.81 -23.50
C ALA A 228 -31.06 23.11 -22.52
N ASN A 229 -32.29 22.66 -22.82
CA ASN A 229 -33.45 22.96 -22.00
C ASN A 229 -33.57 22.03 -20.78
N PRO A 230 -34.26 22.50 -19.73
CA PRO A 230 -34.73 21.67 -18.62
C PRO A 230 -35.33 20.33 -19.07
N GLY A 231 -34.77 19.22 -18.56
CA GLY A 231 -35.29 17.88 -18.78
C GLY A 231 -34.83 17.19 -20.08
N GLU A 232 -33.92 17.77 -20.83
CA GLU A 232 -33.24 17.14 -21.99
C GLU A 232 -32.05 16.26 -21.57
N ASN A 233 -31.67 16.32 -20.29
CA ASN A 233 -30.59 15.55 -19.69
C ASN A 233 -31.04 15.02 -18.32
N GLN A 234 -30.35 13.99 -17.84
CA GLN A 234 -30.49 13.48 -16.48
C GLN A 234 -29.13 13.45 -15.81
N VAL A 235 -29.04 14.05 -14.62
CA VAL A 235 -27.82 14.07 -13.80
C VAL A 235 -28.10 13.41 -12.47
N MET A 236 -27.21 12.52 -12.04
CA MET A 236 -27.33 11.84 -10.75
C MET A 236 -25.97 11.62 -10.10
N VAL A 237 -25.93 11.84 -8.78
CA VAL A 237 -24.81 11.39 -7.94
C VAL A 237 -24.95 9.89 -7.74
N THR A 238 -23.97 9.11 -8.22
CA THR A 238 -23.98 7.65 -8.16
C THR A 238 -23.27 7.11 -6.92
N GLU A 239 -22.14 7.71 -6.56
CA GLU A 239 -21.33 7.36 -5.39
C GLU A 239 -20.74 8.63 -4.77
N GLY A 240 -20.36 8.61 -3.50
CA GLY A 240 -19.67 9.74 -2.86
C GLY A 240 -19.52 9.60 -1.34
N THR A 241 -18.86 10.59 -0.72
CA THR A 241 -18.71 10.74 0.75
C THR A 241 -20.04 10.98 1.48
N GLY A 242 -21.13 11.11 0.72
CA GLY A 242 -22.45 11.50 1.20
C GLY A 242 -22.67 13.01 1.09
N TYR A 243 -23.93 13.38 0.88
CA TYR A 243 -24.48 14.74 0.96
C TYR A 243 -24.16 15.73 -0.17
N LEU A 244 -23.34 15.35 -1.17
CA LEU A 244 -23.31 16.10 -2.42
C LEU A 244 -24.55 15.79 -3.27
N THR A 245 -25.13 16.83 -3.87
CA THR A 245 -26.29 16.71 -4.75
C THR A 245 -26.22 17.71 -5.92
N THR A 246 -27.01 17.45 -6.96
CA THR A 246 -27.09 18.25 -8.17
C THR A 246 -28.52 18.77 -8.37
N PRO A 247 -28.89 19.95 -7.82
CA PRO A 247 -30.27 20.42 -7.86
C PRO A 247 -30.71 20.90 -9.24
N THR A 248 -29.82 21.51 -10.01
CA THR A 248 -30.12 22.06 -11.33
C THR A 248 -29.03 21.71 -12.31
N PHE A 249 -29.44 21.49 -13.56
CA PHE A 249 -28.53 21.14 -14.64
C PHE A 249 -29.16 21.45 -16.00
N THR A 250 -28.29 21.78 -16.95
CA THR A 250 -28.57 21.86 -18.38
C THR A 250 -27.51 21.05 -19.11
N ARG A 251 -27.51 21.06 -20.45
CA ARG A 251 -26.49 20.34 -21.21
C ARG A 251 -25.10 20.84 -20.81
N GLY A 252 -24.27 19.94 -20.30
CA GLY A 252 -22.91 20.24 -19.84
C GLY A 252 -22.80 21.17 -18.63
N ASP A 253 -23.89 21.60 -17.99
CA ASP A 253 -23.85 22.55 -16.86
C ASP A 253 -24.54 21.93 -15.65
N MET A 254 -23.87 21.95 -14.49
CA MET A 254 -24.39 21.34 -13.27
C MET A 254 -24.08 22.19 -12.05
N THR A 255 -25.09 22.46 -11.22
CA THR A 255 -24.88 23.10 -9.92
C THR A 255 -24.62 22.02 -8.86
N ILE A 256 -23.66 22.27 -7.95
CA ILE A 256 -23.30 21.31 -6.90
C ILE A 256 -23.61 21.87 -5.52
N TYR A 257 -24.41 21.13 -4.76
CA TYR A 257 -24.79 21.46 -3.39
C TYR A 257 -24.18 20.45 -2.43
N GLN A 258 -23.94 20.90 -1.19
CA GLN A 258 -23.57 20.04 -0.08
C GLN A 258 -24.61 20.22 1.02
N ASN A 259 -25.31 19.14 1.33
CA ASN A 259 -26.34 19.11 2.35
C ASN A 259 -27.38 20.25 2.20
N GLY A 260 -27.99 20.39 1.02
CA GLY A 260 -29.10 21.35 0.83
C GLY A 260 -28.70 22.77 0.49
N VAL A 261 -27.41 23.12 0.54
CA VAL A 261 -26.93 24.48 0.25
C VAL A 261 -25.79 24.48 -0.78
N PRO A 262 -25.59 25.57 -1.54
CA PRO A 262 -24.41 25.73 -2.39
C PRO A 262 -23.11 25.57 -1.60
N LEU A 263 -22.09 24.98 -2.22
CA LEU A 263 -20.74 24.94 -1.66
C LEU A 263 -20.16 26.36 -1.57
N ASP A 264 -19.75 26.80 -0.38
CA ASP A 264 -19.20 28.14 -0.14
C ASP A 264 -17.75 28.24 -0.67
N PRO A 265 -17.47 29.09 -1.68
CA PRO A 265 -16.12 29.26 -2.22
C PRO A 265 -15.12 29.96 -1.29
N THR A 266 -15.57 30.52 -0.16
CA THR A 266 -14.70 31.14 0.85
C THR A 266 -14.20 30.14 1.90
N GLN A 267 -14.82 28.96 1.99
CA GLN A 267 -14.53 27.95 3.04
C GLN A 267 -13.72 26.76 2.53
N GLY A 268 -13.46 26.66 1.23
CA GLY A 268 -12.74 25.56 0.61
C GLY A 268 -12.61 25.74 -0.90
N VAL A 269 -11.96 24.78 -1.55
CA VAL A 269 -11.76 24.74 -3.00
C VAL A 269 -12.43 23.52 -3.62
N PHE A 270 -13.00 23.69 -4.81
CA PHE A 270 -13.70 22.65 -5.56
C PHE A 270 -12.96 22.32 -6.86
N LEU A 271 -12.78 21.03 -7.15
CA LEU A 271 -12.12 20.52 -8.35
C LEU A 271 -12.98 19.43 -9.00
N ALA A 272 -12.77 19.22 -10.29
CA ALA A 272 -13.46 18.20 -11.07
C ALA A 272 -12.51 17.54 -12.07
N THR A 273 -12.83 16.29 -12.43
CA THR A 273 -12.16 15.52 -13.48
C THR A 273 -13.21 14.77 -14.30
N VAL A 274 -12.94 14.53 -15.58
CA VAL A 274 -13.81 13.73 -16.44
C VAL A 274 -13.75 12.24 -16.04
N ARG A 275 -14.92 11.62 -15.89
CA ARG A 275 -15.11 10.21 -15.48
C ARG A 275 -15.59 9.33 -16.65
N ASP A 276 -15.21 9.69 -17.86
CA ASP A 276 -15.39 8.89 -19.06
C ASP A 276 -14.16 9.10 -19.97
N HIS A 277 -14.09 8.33 -21.05
CA HIS A 277 -13.12 8.57 -22.13
C HIS A 277 -13.82 9.36 -23.24
N LYS A 278 -14.01 8.72 -24.40
CA LYS A 278 -14.86 9.21 -25.47
C LYS A 278 -16.31 8.77 -25.19
N ARG A 279 -17.20 9.73 -25.00
CA ARG A 279 -18.63 9.50 -24.76
C ARG A 279 -19.41 9.60 -26.05
N ASP A 280 -20.12 8.54 -26.41
CA ASP A 280 -21.00 8.50 -27.58
C ASP A 280 -22.44 8.89 -27.25
N ASN A 281 -22.82 10.13 -27.58
CA ASN A 281 -24.19 10.62 -27.47
C ASN A 281 -24.92 10.67 -28.84
N SER A 282 -24.39 10.03 -29.90
CA SER A 282 -24.99 10.09 -31.24
C SER A 282 -26.39 9.50 -31.32
N GLY A 283 -26.73 8.55 -30.45
CA GLY A 283 -28.06 7.94 -30.36
C GLY A 283 -29.19 8.91 -29.99
N THR A 284 -28.85 10.03 -29.35
CA THR A 284 -29.79 11.11 -28.98
C THR A 284 -29.66 12.33 -29.90
N GLY A 285 -28.87 12.23 -30.98
CA GLY A 285 -28.53 13.36 -31.84
C GLY A 285 -27.41 14.26 -31.30
N GLY A 286 -26.76 13.86 -30.20
CA GLY A 286 -25.54 14.46 -29.69
C GLY A 286 -24.29 14.02 -30.45
N LYS A 287 -23.12 14.36 -29.93
CA LYS A 287 -21.83 13.98 -30.51
C LYS A 287 -21.19 12.80 -29.80
N SER A 288 -20.31 12.10 -30.51
CA SER A 288 -19.36 11.14 -29.97
C SER A 288 -17.99 11.78 -29.84
N ASP A 289 -17.58 12.15 -28.62
CA ASP A 289 -16.39 12.97 -28.40
C ASP A 289 -15.72 12.75 -27.04
N TYR A 290 -14.47 13.21 -26.91
CA TYR A 290 -13.84 13.38 -25.60
C TYR A 290 -14.38 14.65 -24.93
N GLY A 291 -14.45 14.65 -23.60
CA GLY A 291 -14.92 15.81 -22.86
C GLY A 291 -13.82 16.50 -22.08
N VAL A 292 -13.99 17.78 -21.80
CA VAL A 292 -13.20 18.54 -20.81
C VAL A 292 -14.13 19.07 -19.72
N VAL A 293 -13.57 19.39 -18.55
CA VAL A 293 -14.34 19.86 -17.39
C VAL A 293 -13.72 21.09 -16.76
N ASN A 294 -14.57 22.09 -16.56
CA ASN A 294 -14.25 23.35 -15.90
C ASN A 294 -15.10 23.55 -14.66
N VAL A 295 -14.56 24.27 -13.67
CA VAL A 295 -15.25 24.60 -12.42
C VAL A 295 -15.32 26.11 -12.29
N TYR A 296 -16.52 26.67 -12.21
CA TYR A 296 -16.70 28.11 -12.10
C TYR A 296 -17.60 28.49 -10.91
N GLN A 297 -17.49 29.75 -10.48
CA GLN A 297 -18.24 30.29 -9.36
C GLN A 297 -19.43 31.10 -9.88
N SER A 298 -20.64 30.79 -9.43
CA SER A 298 -21.86 31.48 -9.83
C SER A 298 -22.92 31.41 -8.71
N GLY A 299 -23.63 32.51 -8.46
CA GLY A 299 -24.74 32.54 -7.50
C GLY A 299 -24.34 32.20 -6.06
N GLY A 300 -23.10 32.48 -5.65
CA GLY A 300 -22.59 32.20 -4.30
C GLY A 300 -22.10 30.77 -4.08
N GLY A 301 -22.01 29.93 -5.12
CA GLY A 301 -21.45 28.59 -5.02
C GLY A 301 -20.69 28.14 -6.26
N TYR A 302 -20.39 26.84 -6.31
CA TYR A 302 -19.69 26.20 -7.42
C TYR A 302 -20.63 25.55 -8.43
N LYS A 303 -20.22 25.60 -9.69
CA LYS A 303 -20.81 24.87 -10.81
C LYS A 303 -19.74 24.12 -11.58
N VAL A 304 -20.15 23.03 -12.20
CA VAL A 304 -19.34 22.25 -13.13
C VAL A 304 -19.85 22.51 -14.54
N TYR A 305 -18.93 22.79 -15.44
CA TYR A 305 -19.17 22.91 -16.87
C TYR A 305 -18.41 21.81 -17.61
N THR A 306 -19.02 21.18 -18.60
CA THR A 306 -18.38 20.21 -19.49
C THR A 306 -18.63 20.54 -20.95
N ALA A 307 -17.57 20.46 -21.74
CA ALA A 307 -17.55 20.75 -23.17
C ALA A 307 -16.89 19.61 -23.94
N ALA A 308 -17.16 19.57 -25.25
CA ALA A 308 -16.44 18.66 -26.15
C ALA A 308 -15.01 19.16 -26.33
N ALA A 309 -14.04 18.25 -26.42
CA ALA A 309 -12.65 18.59 -26.69
C ALA A 309 -12.41 19.03 -28.16
N ASP A 310 -13.41 18.91 -29.03
CA ASP A 310 -13.35 19.28 -30.46
C ASP A 310 -13.25 20.81 -30.68
N PRO A 311 -12.12 21.31 -31.23
CA PRO A 311 -11.82 22.72 -31.42
C PRO A 311 -12.56 23.37 -32.58
N VAL A 312 -13.18 22.58 -33.47
CA VAL A 312 -13.88 23.09 -34.66
C VAL A 312 -15.34 23.37 -34.37
N ASN A 313 -15.94 22.57 -33.49
CA ASN A 313 -17.38 22.61 -33.23
C ASN A 313 -17.64 22.59 -31.72
N GLN A 314 -17.14 23.63 -31.04
CA GLN A 314 -17.30 23.85 -29.61
C GLN A 314 -18.78 23.82 -29.21
N GLN A 315 -19.11 22.92 -28.30
CA GLN A 315 -20.44 22.83 -27.70
C GLN A 315 -20.36 22.19 -26.32
N SER A 316 -21.33 22.50 -25.46
CA SER A 316 -21.52 21.78 -24.21
C SER A 316 -21.72 20.29 -24.46
N HIS A 317 -21.11 19.45 -23.63
CA HIS A 317 -21.05 18.01 -23.84
C HIS A 317 -21.45 17.27 -22.57
N ASN A 318 -22.41 16.35 -22.70
CA ASN A 318 -22.85 15.51 -21.58
C ASN A 318 -21.90 14.35 -21.39
N ILE A 319 -21.12 14.40 -20.31
CA ILE A 319 -20.13 13.37 -19.97
C ILE A 319 -20.10 13.20 -18.45
N ASP A 320 -19.81 11.98 -18.00
CA ASP A 320 -19.71 11.69 -16.57
C ASP A 320 -18.51 12.44 -15.97
N VAL A 321 -18.65 12.93 -14.73
CA VAL A 321 -17.60 13.68 -14.03
C VAL A 321 -17.45 13.17 -12.60
N ALA A 322 -16.27 13.39 -12.03
CA ALA A 322 -16.01 13.19 -10.61
C ALA A 322 -15.57 14.52 -9.98
N VAL A 323 -16.03 14.80 -8.77
CA VAL A 323 -15.87 16.11 -8.12
C VAL A 323 -15.44 15.99 -6.67
N ALA A 324 -14.61 16.92 -6.21
CA ALA A 324 -14.15 16.98 -4.82
C ALA A 324 -14.07 18.41 -4.28
N TYR A 325 -14.52 18.61 -3.05
CA TYR A 325 -14.45 19.84 -2.28
C TYR A 325 -13.54 19.67 -1.06
N PHE A 326 -12.53 20.52 -0.94
CA PHE A 326 -11.52 20.50 0.13
C PHE A 326 -11.71 21.70 1.07
N PRO A 327 -12.26 21.50 2.29
CA PRO A 327 -12.42 22.58 3.25
C PRO A 327 -11.08 23.10 3.79
N PHE A 328 -10.93 24.43 3.87
CA PHE A 328 -9.73 25.07 4.44
C PHE A 328 -9.59 24.81 5.94
N ALA A 329 -10.71 24.59 6.65
CA ALA A 329 -10.72 24.25 8.08
C ALA A 329 -9.96 22.96 8.42
N LEU A 330 -9.76 22.07 7.44
CA LEU A 330 -8.95 20.84 7.59
C LEU A 330 -7.46 21.07 7.34
N GLY A 331 -7.05 22.30 7.04
CA GLY A 331 -5.65 22.66 6.77
C GLY A 331 -5.23 22.53 5.31
N PHE A 332 -6.13 22.18 4.38
CA PHE A 332 -5.79 22.12 2.96
C PHE A 332 -5.43 23.50 2.42
N GLN A 333 -4.34 23.55 1.66
CA GLN A 333 -3.91 24.76 0.96
C GLN A 333 -4.40 24.68 -0.49
N GLY A 334 -5.24 25.61 -0.88
CA GLY A 334 -5.83 25.66 -2.22
C GLY A 334 -6.53 26.99 -2.45
N GLY A 335 -7.07 27.19 -3.65
CA GLY A 335 -7.79 28.42 -3.94
C GLY A 335 -8.13 28.61 -5.41
N ARG A 336 -8.36 29.87 -5.77
CA ARG A 336 -8.56 30.36 -7.14
C ARG A 336 -7.42 31.31 -7.48
N ALA A 337 -6.78 31.11 -8.62
CA ALA A 337 -5.73 31.97 -9.14
C ALA A 337 -5.98 32.26 -10.63
N PHE A 338 -5.15 33.12 -11.23
CA PHE A 338 -5.27 33.53 -12.63
C PHE A 338 -3.92 33.32 -13.32
N VAL A 339 -3.96 32.89 -14.58
CA VAL A 339 -2.78 32.94 -15.45
C VAL A 339 -2.52 34.35 -15.96
N GLY A 340 -1.29 34.63 -16.38
CA GLY A 340 -0.93 35.89 -17.03
C GLY A 340 -1.47 36.02 -18.44
N SER A 341 -1.08 37.10 -19.12
CA SER A 341 -1.42 37.35 -20.52
C SER A 341 -0.79 36.37 -21.51
N ASP A 342 0.20 35.60 -21.07
CA ASP A 342 0.86 34.51 -21.80
C ASP A 342 0.30 33.13 -21.43
N GLY A 343 -0.84 33.11 -20.74
CA GLY A 343 -1.54 31.91 -20.26
C GLY A 343 -0.75 31.05 -19.28
N THR A 344 0.30 31.61 -18.67
CA THR A 344 1.11 30.94 -17.66
C THR A 344 1.20 31.77 -16.38
N THR A 345 1.36 31.12 -15.23
CA THR A 345 1.70 31.80 -13.97
C THR A 345 2.61 30.94 -13.10
N THR A 346 3.32 31.59 -12.18
CA THR A 346 4.04 30.91 -11.10
C THR A 346 3.20 30.95 -9.83
N LEU A 347 2.81 29.78 -9.34
CA LEU A 347 2.11 29.61 -8.08
C LEU A 347 3.09 29.25 -6.97
N THR A 348 3.17 30.09 -5.95
CA THR A 348 3.93 29.83 -4.73
C THR A 348 2.95 29.64 -3.58
N ILE A 349 3.07 28.51 -2.87
CA ILE A 349 2.22 28.19 -1.73
C ILE A 349 3.07 28.23 -0.45
N PRO A 350 2.79 29.11 0.52
CA PRO A 350 3.58 29.22 1.73
C PRO A 350 3.66 27.90 2.51
N GLY A 351 4.87 27.47 2.82
CA GLY A 351 5.11 26.23 3.56
C GLY A 351 4.90 24.95 2.73
N SER A 352 4.96 25.02 1.40
CA SER A 352 4.90 23.85 0.52
C SER A 352 6.19 23.01 0.53
N GLY A 353 7.28 23.50 1.11
CA GLY A 353 8.60 22.86 1.01
C GLY A 353 9.12 22.81 -0.43
N ASP A 354 10.03 21.87 -0.72
CA ASP A 354 10.51 21.61 -2.09
C ASP A 354 9.41 20.91 -2.91
N THR A 355 8.80 21.65 -3.83
CA THR A 355 7.62 21.22 -4.61
C THR A 355 7.88 20.04 -5.54
N ARG A 356 9.14 19.69 -5.79
CA ARG A 356 9.52 18.49 -6.55
C ARG A 356 9.30 17.22 -5.73
N ARG A 357 9.17 17.33 -4.40
CA ARG A 357 9.16 16.20 -3.46
C ARG A 357 8.09 16.24 -2.40
N SER A 358 7.42 17.37 -2.23
CA SER A 358 6.57 17.61 -1.05
C SER A 358 5.12 17.14 -1.20
N GLY A 359 4.62 17.00 -2.42
CA GLY A 359 3.25 16.58 -2.70
C GLY A 359 2.87 16.76 -4.17
N VAL A 360 1.57 16.69 -4.42
CA VAL A 360 0.99 16.91 -5.76
C VAL A 360 0.16 18.20 -5.76
N LEU A 361 0.17 18.93 -6.88
CA LEU A 361 -0.69 20.09 -7.09
C LEU A 361 -1.71 19.73 -8.17
N LEU A 362 -2.97 19.65 -7.77
CA LEU A 362 -4.09 19.34 -8.66
C LEU A 362 -4.74 20.67 -9.04
N ALA A 363 -5.07 20.83 -10.32
CA ALA A 363 -5.71 22.02 -10.85
C ALA A 363 -6.79 21.70 -11.89
N THR A 364 -7.82 22.54 -11.93
CA THR A 364 -8.90 22.51 -12.93
C THR A 364 -9.13 23.93 -13.43
N ALA A 365 -9.30 24.12 -14.74
CA ALA A 365 -9.59 25.43 -15.30
C ALA A 365 -10.97 25.96 -14.82
N ALA A 366 -11.13 27.29 -14.81
CA ALA A 366 -12.28 27.95 -14.19
C ALA A 366 -12.91 29.07 -15.03
N GLY A 367 -12.57 29.15 -16.32
CA GLY A 367 -12.88 30.27 -17.22
C GLY A 367 -14.35 30.52 -17.53
N HIS A 368 -15.27 29.63 -17.13
CA HIS A 368 -16.61 29.66 -17.71
C HIS A 368 -17.44 30.89 -17.37
N THR A 369 -17.88 31.63 -18.41
CA THR A 369 -18.92 32.67 -18.29
C THR A 369 -20.28 32.16 -18.78
N PRO A 370 -21.33 32.15 -17.93
CA PRO A 370 -22.65 31.69 -18.35
C PRO A 370 -23.19 32.46 -19.56
N GLY A 371 -23.58 31.73 -20.60
CA GLY A 371 -24.19 32.30 -21.81
C GLY A 371 -23.20 32.81 -22.86
N THR A 372 -21.90 32.63 -22.69
CA THR A 372 -20.88 32.83 -23.74
C THR A 372 -20.59 31.52 -24.48
N ALA A 373 -19.66 31.55 -25.44
CA ALA A 373 -19.14 30.34 -26.05
C ALA A 373 -18.57 29.40 -24.98
N PRO A 374 -18.53 28.08 -25.23
CA PRO A 374 -17.89 27.12 -24.35
C PRO A 374 -16.46 27.54 -24.01
N ASP A 375 -16.16 27.62 -22.71
CA ASP A 375 -14.78 27.71 -22.24
C ASP A 375 -14.33 26.27 -21.97
N ASP A 376 -13.51 25.72 -22.87
CA ASP A 376 -13.07 24.32 -22.90
C ASP A 376 -11.58 24.18 -22.54
N ASN A 377 -11.15 25.09 -21.66
CA ASN A 377 -9.77 25.21 -21.21
C ASN A 377 -9.30 24.01 -20.36
N VAL A 378 -8.01 23.70 -20.42
CA VAL A 378 -7.35 22.76 -19.51
C VAL A 378 -6.23 23.41 -18.74
N ALA A 379 -6.07 22.97 -17.50
CA ALA A 379 -4.97 23.38 -16.64
C ALA A 379 -3.89 22.30 -16.59
N THR A 380 -2.64 22.73 -16.81
CA THR A 380 -1.47 21.87 -16.67
C THR A 380 -0.47 22.45 -15.68
N VAL A 381 0.26 21.59 -14.97
CA VAL A 381 1.07 21.96 -13.80
C VAL A 381 2.44 21.29 -13.79
N ASN A 382 3.52 22.07 -13.56
CA ASN A 382 4.87 21.52 -13.28
C ASN A 382 5.48 22.16 -12.04
N PRO A 383 6.24 21.42 -11.21
CA PRO A 383 7.08 22.05 -10.21
C PRO A 383 8.19 22.85 -10.91
N LEU A 384 8.58 23.97 -10.30
CA LEU A 384 9.78 24.70 -10.72
C LEU A 384 11.02 23.84 -10.51
N SER A 385 12.04 24.02 -11.35
CA SER A 385 13.30 23.29 -11.27
C SER A 385 14.05 23.51 -9.95
N ASP A 386 13.85 24.66 -9.31
CA ASP A 386 14.40 25.02 -7.99
C ASP A 386 13.54 24.55 -6.80
N GLY A 387 12.34 24.02 -7.07
CA GLY A 387 11.41 23.53 -6.05
C GLY A 387 10.68 24.62 -5.26
N THR A 388 10.73 25.89 -5.68
CA THR A 388 10.14 27.02 -4.93
C THR A 388 8.65 27.21 -5.16
N GLY A 389 8.07 26.52 -6.13
CA GLY A 389 6.68 26.67 -6.53
C GLY A 389 6.30 25.77 -7.70
N TRP A 390 5.21 26.11 -8.38
CA TRP A 390 4.76 25.45 -9.59
C TRP A 390 4.52 26.48 -10.70
N THR A 391 4.78 26.08 -11.93
CA THR A 391 4.18 26.73 -13.10
C THR A 391 2.80 26.13 -13.33
N VAL A 392 1.83 26.98 -13.64
CA VAL A 392 0.48 26.59 -14.10
C VAL A 392 0.24 27.23 -15.45
N ARG A 393 -0.25 26.45 -16.43
CA ARG A 393 -0.57 26.91 -17.77
C ARG A 393 -2.02 26.56 -18.12
N LEU A 394 -2.71 27.46 -18.81
CA LEU A 394 -4.02 27.21 -19.38
C LEU A 394 -3.94 27.13 -20.92
N MET A 395 -4.59 26.12 -21.48
CA MET A 395 -4.73 25.94 -22.92
C MET A 395 -6.21 25.79 -23.28
N ASP A 396 -6.64 26.46 -24.34
CA ASP A 396 -7.93 26.36 -25.01
C ASP A 396 -7.79 25.41 -26.22
N ASN A 397 -8.81 24.60 -26.49
CA ASN A 397 -8.72 23.61 -27.58
C ASN A 397 -8.63 24.27 -28.97
N SER A 398 -9.24 25.43 -29.16
CA SER A 398 -9.46 26.08 -30.45
C SER A 398 -8.43 27.15 -30.80
N SER A 399 -7.84 27.76 -29.77
CA SER A 399 -7.00 28.96 -29.91
C SER A 399 -5.61 28.82 -29.29
N GLY A 400 -5.32 27.70 -28.60
CA GLY A 400 -4.01 27.42 -28.01
C GLY A 400 -3.88 27.99 -26.61
N ILE A 401 -3.01 28.97 -26.39
CA ILE A 401 -2.77 29.53 -25.04
C ILE A 401 -3.94 30.40 -24.60
N GLU A 402 -4.48 30.13 -23.39
CA GLU A 402 -5.57 30.92 -22.83
C GLU A 402 -5.08 31.96 -21.82
N ALA A 403 -5.42 33.23 -22.04
CA ALA A 403 -4.81 34.37 -21.34
C ALA A 403 -5.74 35.03 -20.32
N ASN A 404 -5.21 35.34 -19.14
CA ASN A 404 -5.92 36.01 -18.01
C ASN A 404 -7.07 35.21 -17.38
N ASP A 405 -7.13 33.91 -17.66
CA ASP A 405 -8.21 33.06 -17.18
C ASP A 405 -7.96 32.47 -15.78
N PRO A 406 -9.02 32.22 -15.01
CA PRO A 406 -8.90 31.62 -13.70
C PRO A 406 -8.72 30.10 -13.74
N PHE A 407 -8.13 29.57 -12.67
CA PHE A 407 -8.12 28.14 -12.36
C PHE A 407 -8.29 27.92 -10.86
N HIS A 408 -8.78 26.74 -10.50
CA HIS A 408 -8.82 26.24 -9.13
C HIS A 408 -7.66 25.28 -8.88
N TYR A 409 -7.11 25.30 -7.67
CA TYR A 409 -6.02 24.40 -7.29
C TYR A 409 -6.12 23.91 -5.85
N VAL A 410 -5.58 22.73 -5.60
CA VAL A 410 -5.32 22.21 -4.25
C VAL A 410 -3.95 21.54 -4.20
N PHE A 411 -3.16 21.89 -3.18
CA PHE A 411 -1.92 21.20 -2.87
C PHE A 411 -2.20 20.09 -1.86
N LEU A 412 -1.78 18.88 -2.22
CA LEU A 412 -1.91 17.67 -1.40
C LEU A 412 -0.50 17.16 -1.04
N PRO A 413 0.01 17.52 0.16
CA PRO A 413 1.27 17.02 0.66
C PRO A 413 1.29 15.49 0.76
N TYR A 414 2.44 14.85 0.53
CA TYR A 414 2.52 13.39 0.49
C TYR A 414 2.29 12.67 1.84
N VAL A 415 2.32 13.37 2.99
CA VAL A 415 2.02 12.78 4.32
C VAL A 415 0.58 13.07 4.76
N THR A 416 -0.26 13.59 3.85
CA THR A 416 -1.71 13.66 4.08
C THR A 416 -2.27 12.27 4.36
N TYR A 417 -3.00 12.11 5.47
CA TYR A 417 -3.56 10.82 5.85
C TYR A 417 -4.61 10.37 4.84
N ASN A 418 -4.64 9.06 4.58
CA ASN A 418 -5.54 8.40 3.61
C ASN A 418 -5.35 8.86 2.14
N LEU A 419 -4.23 9.49 1.81
CA LEU A 419 -3.93 9.90 0.44
C LEU A 419 -3.22 8.77 -0.33
N VAL A 420 -3.66 8.52 -1.56
CA VAL A 420 -2.86 7.85 -2.59
C VAL A 420 -2.69 8.85 -3.72
N ALA A 421 -1.45 9.27 -3.98
CA ALA A 421 -1.18 10.32 -4.96
C ALA A 421 0.22 10.17 -5.57
N VAL A 422 0.38 10.69 -6.78
CA VAL A 422 1.57 10.44 -7.61
C VAL A 422 1.90 11.59 -8.54
N LEU A 423 3.16 11.69 -8.94
CA LEU A 423 3.61 12.30 -10.21
C LEU A 423 4.13 11.20 -11.14
N VAL A 424 3.64 11.15 -12.36
CA VAL A 424 3.95 10.13 -13.37
C VAL A 424 4.42 10.82 -14.66
N ASN A 425 5.45 10.26 -15.31
CA ASN A 425 5.84 10.69 -16.66
C ASN A 425 5.05 9.94 -17.75
N TRP A 426 5.12 10.40 -18.99
CA TRP A 426 4.42 9.86 -20.15
C TRP A 426 4.71 8.38 -20.45
N TYR A 427 5.86 7.84 -20.01
CA TYR A 427 6.18 6.41 -20.06
C TYR A 427 5.56 5.59 -18.93
N CYS A 428 4.77 6.21 -18.05
CA CYS A 428 4.13 5.60 -16.88
C CYS A 428 5.11 5.29 -15.72
N TYR A 429 6.28 5.92 -15.68
CA TYR A 429 7.21 5.79 -14.56
C TYR A 429 6.89 6.78 -13.44
N VAL A 430 6.80 6.24 -12.23
CA VAL A 430 6.47 6.99 -11.03
C VAL A 430 7.66 7.83 -10.59
N GLN A 431 7.52 9.15 -10.68
CA GLN A 431 8.55 10.07 -10.24
C GLN A 431 8.54 10.18 -8.71
N ASN A 432 7.36 10.38 -8.10
CA ASN A 432 7.21 10.36 -6.65
C ASN A 432 5.78 9.90 -6.30
N LYS A 433 5.61 9.31 -5.12
CA LYS A 433 4.33 8.74 -4.69
C LYS A 433 4.10 8.79 -3.18
N THR A 434 2.84 8.72 -2.79
CA THR A 434 2.38 8.26 -1.48
C THR A 434 1.27 7.22 -1.67
N GLY A 435 1.13 6.31 -0.71
CA GLY A 435 0.24 5.15 -0.83
C GLY A 435 0.80 4.04 -1.74
N GLN A 436 0.12 2.89 -1.71
CA GLN A 436 0.48 1.71 -2.50
C GLN A 436 -0.51 1.54 -3.66
N PHE A 437 0.00 1.30 -4.87
CA PHE A 437 -0.79 1.07 -6.09
C PHE A 437 0.10 0.43 -7.17
N SER A 438 -0.53 -0.13 -8.20
CA SER A 438 0.14 -0.49 -9.46
C SER A 438 -0.36 0.44 -10.57
N LEU A 439 0.55 0.94 -11.39
CA LEU A 439 0.22 1.75 -12.56
C LEU A 439 0.94 1.18 -13.78
N VAL A 440 0.20 0.92 -14.84
CA VAL A 440 0.67 0.19 -16.01
C VAL A 440 0.22 0.90 -17.28
N ARG A 441 1.16 1.15 -18.22
CA ARG A 441 0.83 1.66 -19.55
C ARG A 441 0.32 0.52 -20.43
N GLU A 442 -0.91 0.63 -20.95
CA GLU A 442 -1.54 -0.39 -21.82
C GLU A 442 -1.40 -0.06 -23.31
N GLY A 443 -1.21 1.21 -23.64
CA GLY A 443 -1.05 1.71 -25.00
C GLY A 443 -0.78 3.21 -24.98
N THR A 444 -0.72 3.83 -26.15
CA THR A 444 -0.56 5.28 -26.27
C THR A 444 -1.66 6.01 -25.52
N GLY A 445 -1.27 6.83 -24.54
CA GLY A 445 -2.16 7.62 -23.71
C GLY A 445 -3.07 6.81 -22.79
N LEU A 446 -2.89 5.49 -22.63
CA LEU A 446 -3.79 4.63 -21.86
C LEU A 446 -3.05 3.97 -20.69
N TYR A 447 -3.54 4.21 -19.47
CA TYR A 447 -2.91 3.77 -18.22
C TYR A 447 -3.91 3.07 -17.31
N ARG A 448 -3.57 1.88 -16.81
CA ARG A 448 -4.36 1.14 -15.83
C ARG A 448 -3.81 1.37 -14.43
N LEU A 449 -4.63 1.90 -13.55
CA LEU A 449 -4.35 2.08 -12.13
C LEU A 449 -5.15 1.10 -11.29
N SER A 450 -4.47 0.33 -10.44
CA SER A 450 -5.08 -0.52 -9.42
C SER A 450 -4.62 -0.09 -8.03
N ILE A 451 -5.56 0.10 -7.11
CA ILE A 451 -5.30 0.47 -5.72
C ILE A 451 -5.85 -0.65 -4.82
N PRO A 452 -5.00 -1.33 -4.03
CA PRO A 452 -5.44 -2.45 -3.20
C PRO A 452 -6.64 -2.12 -2.31
N GLY A 453 -7.71 -2.90 -2.44
CA GLY A 453 -8.93 -2.74 -1.64
C GLY A 453 -9.81 -1.54 -2.01
N GLN A 454 -9.50 -0.83 -3.10
CA GLN A 454 -10.29 0.30 -3.60
C GLN A 454 -10.83 0.01 -5.00
N SER A 455 -11.86 0.75 -5.40
CA SER A 455 -12.46 0.69 -6.73
C SER A 455 -13.10 2.03 -7.11
N PRO A 456 -13.54 2.20 -8.37
CA PRO A 456 -14.32 3.37 -8.80
C PRO A 456 -15.64 3.57 -8.05
N GLN A 457 -16.12 2.58 -7.27
CA GLN A 457 -17.29 2.70 -6.40
C GLN A 457 -16.91 3.17 -4.98
N THR A 458 -15.65 2.98 -4.55
CA THR A 458 -15.18 3.38 -3.21
C THR A 458 -14.45 4.72 -3.19
N GLY A 459 -14.19 5.31 -4.36
CA GLY A 459 -13.61 6.65 -4.48
C GLY A 459 -13.56 7.16 -5.91
N MET A 460 -12.81 8.23 -6.10
CA MET A 460 -12.60 8.90 -7.39
C MET A 460 -11.14 9.29 -7.60
N LEU A 461 -10.77 9.60 -8.85
CA LEU A 461 -9.50 10.26 -9.17
C LEU A 461 -9.72 11.76 -9.43
N LEU A 462 -8.78 12.58 -8.95
CA LEU A 462 -8.48 13.89 -9.53
C LEU A 462 -7.26 13.73 -10.43
N LEU A 463 -7.32 14.30 -11.62
CA LEU A 463 -6.25 14.22 -12.63
C LEU A 463 -5.87 15.63 -13.09
N THR A 464 -4.57 15.86 -13.24
CA THR A 464 -4.04 17.11 -13.81
C THR A 464 -2.83 16.76 -14.65
N ALA A 465 -2.82 17.17 -15.92
CA ALA A 465 -1.67 16.96 -16.79
C ALA A 465 -0.52 17.88 -16.36
N THR A 466 0.69 17.50 -16.67
CA THR A 466 1.84 18.40 -16.62
C THR A 466 2.02 19.06 -17.99
N HIS A 467 2.82 20.11 -18.11
CA HIS A 467 3.22 20.69 -19.40
C HIS A 467 4.70 20.42 -19.71
N ALA A 468 5.17 19.21 -19.39
CA ALA A 468 6.42 18.70 -19.92
C ALA A 468 6.21 18.03 -21.29
N ASN A 469 7.24 18.01 -22.14
CA ASN A 469 7.23 17.31 -23.43
C ASN A 469 6.05 17.78 -24.32
N TRP A 470 5.20 16.84 -24.75
CA TRP A 470 4.01 17.09 -25.58
C TRP A 470 2.71 17.16 -24.78
N SER A 471 2.76 17.31 -23.45
CA SER A 471 1.54 17.27 -22.60
C SER A 471 0.92 18.62 -22.26
N SER A 472 1.44 19.72 -22.81
CA SER A 472 1.04 21.08 -22.43
C SER A 472 -0.43 21.42 -22.64
N ASP A 473 -1.06 20.73 -23.57
CA ASP A 473 -2.42 20.85 -24.08
C ASP A 473 -3.22 19.54 -23.90
N ASN A 474 -2.69 18.57 -23.14
CA ASN A 474 -3.38 17.31 -22.93
C ASN A 474 -4.46 17.43 -21.85
N ALA A 475 -5.62 16.85 -22.16
CA ALA A 475 -6.67 16.57 -21.19
C ALA A 475 -6.56 15.13 -20.67
N LEU A 476 -7.12 14.89 -19.49
CA LEU A 476 -7.16 13.60 -18.83
C LEU A 476 -8.55 13.26 -18.32
N GLY A 477 -8.90 11.98 -18.44
CA GLY A 477 -10.09 11.40 -17.82
C GLY A 477 -9.83 9.96 -17.40
N TYR A 478 -10.78 9.38 -16.69
CA TYR A 478 -10.74 7.96 -16.38
C TYR A 478 -12.12 7.33 -16.47
N LYS A 479 -12.17 6.02 -16.68
CA LYS A 479 -13.42 5.26 -16.51
C LYS A 479 -13.19 4.05 -15.61
N ALA A 480 -14.29 3.52 -15.10
CA ALA A 480 -14.27 2.28 -14.34
C ALA A 480 -14.02 1.07 -15.27
N ASP A 481 -13.11 0.19 -14.86
CA ASP A 481 -12.91 -1.11 -15.50
C ASP A 481 -12.77 -2.19 -14.40
N GLY A 482 -13.89 -2.81 -14.04
CA GLY A 482 -13.97 -3.66 -12.86
C GLY A 482 -13.62 -2.88 -11.59
N ASN A 483 -12.56 -3.31 -10.89
CA ASN A 483 -12.04 -2.62 -9.70
C ASN A 483 -10.94 -1.60 -10.02
N ASP A 484 -10.50 -1.51 -11.27
CA ASP A 484 -9.42 -0.63 -11.69
C ASP A 484 -9.94 0.68 -12.27
N PHE A 485 -9.04 1.66 -12.34
CA PHE A 485 -9.26 2.92 -13.01
C PHE A 485 -8.47 2.91 -14.32
N LEU A 486 -9.16 3.04 -15.44
CA LEU A 486 -8.52 3.17 -16.74
C LEU A 486 -8.41 4.66 -17.08
N ILE A 487 -7.23 5.22 -16.90
CA ILE A 487 -6.89 6.63 -17.17
C ILE A 487 -6.53 6.76 -18.65
N GLN A 488 -7.01 7.81 -19.29
CA GLN A 488 -6.63 8.16 -20.66
C GLN A 488 -6.26 9.63 -20.78
N GLY A 489 -5.13 9.90 -21.44
CA GLY A 489 -4.74 11.22 -21.90
C GLY A 489 -5.03 11.37 -23.40
N TRP A 490 -5.43 12.56 -23.82
CA TRP A 490 -5.66 12.88 -25.23
C TRP A 490 -5.28 14.32 -25.57
N ASP A 491 -4.84 14.47 -26.81
CA ASP A 491 -4.40 15.72 -27.40
C ASP A 491 -5.59 16.62 -27.75
N MET A 492 -5.49 17.90 -27.38
CA MET A 492 -6.48 18.93 -27.67
C MET A 492 -6.10 19.84 -28.84
N GLN A 493 -4.83 19.87 -29.29
CA GLN A 493 -4.35 20.81 -30.31
C GLN A 493 -3.40 20.14 -31.33
N GLY A 494 -3.74 20.14 -32.64
CA GLY A 494 -2.67 20.05 -33.64
C GLY A 494 -2.94 19.48 -35.04
N ASP A 495 -3.88 18.56 -35.26
CA ASP A 495 -3.98 17.92 -36.59
C ASP A 495 -5.36 17.38 -37.01
N ASN A 496 -6.43 17.73 -36.29
CA ASN A 496 -7.79 17.20 -36.47
C ASN A 496 -7.95 15.69 -36.20
N THR A 497 -6.94 14.98 -35.65
CA THR A 497 -7.06 13.54 -35.37
C THR A 497 -7.60 13.20 -33.98
N HIS A 498 -7.61 14.13 -33.02
CA HIS A 498 -8.18 14.01 -31.65
C HIS A 498 -8.04 12.59 -31.09
N GLY A 499 -6.84 12.27 -30.61
CA GLY A 499 -6.44 10.91 -30.31
C GLY A 499 -5.86 10.73 -28.91
N PRO A 500 -5.84 9.49 -28.40
CA PRO A 500 -5.07 9.16 -27.21
C PRO A 500 -3.60 9.57 -27.38
N GLN A 501 -3.04 10.26 -26.39
CA GLN A 501 -1.66 10.72 -26.40
C GLN A 501 -1.01 10.47 -25.04
N ASP A 502 0.25 10.00 -25.07
CA ASP A 502 1.00 9.79 -23.84
C ASP A 502 1.18 11.13 -23.09
N THR A 503 0.81 11.15 -21.82
CA THR A 503 0.69 12.36 -21.00
C THR A 503 1.49 12.17 -19.72
N ASP A 504 2.27 13.17 -19.33
CA ASP A 504 2.80 13.29 -17.96
C ASP A 504 1.68 13.82 -17.06
N PHE A 505 1.43 13.24 -15.88
CA PHE A 505 0.29 13.65 -15.04
C PHE A 505 0.46 13.43 -13.54
N TYR A 506 -0.33 14.17 -12.78
CA TYR A 506 -0.66 13.88 -11.39
C TYR A 506 -1.97 13.11 -11.30
N PHE A 507 -2.05 12.19 -10.36
CA PHE A 507 -3.34 11.76 -9.83
C PHE A 507 -3.38 11.84 -8.31
N ALA A 508 -4.59 12.04 -7.79
CA ALA A 508 -4.92 11.78 -6.39
C ALA A 508 -6.20 10.95 -6.30
N PHE A 509 -6.16 9.84 -5.57
CA PHE A 509 -7.35 9.07 -5.23
C PHE A 509 -8.00 9.64 -3.97
N ILE A 510 -9.29 9.93 -4.07
CA ILE A 510 -10.12 10.45 -2.98
C ILE A 510 -11.11 9.36 -2.58
N SER A 511 -10.89 8.75 -1.41
CA SER A 511 -11.79 7.73 -0.86
C SER A 511 -13.11 8.37 -0.41
N PHE A 512 -14.21 7.69 -0.69
CA PHE A 512 -15.54 8.08 -0.19
C PHE A 512 -15.77 7.72 1.27
N THR A 513 -15.07 6.71 1.79
CA THR A 513 -15.22 6.25 3.18
C THR A 513 -14.16 6.82 4.11
N ASN A 514 -12.95 7.01 3.61
CA ASN A 514 -11.81 7.54 4.36
C ASN A 514 -11.15 8.68 3.59
N PRO A 515 -11.84 9.81 3.37
CA PRO A 515 -11.28 10.92 2.60
C PRO A 515 -9.96 11.45 3.20
N PRO A 516 -9.11 12.11 2.38
CA PRO A 516 -7.86 12.69 2.85
C PRO A 516 -8.08 13.70 3.99
N ARG A 517 -7.16 13.70 4.97
CA ARG A 517 -7.20 14.62 6.12
C ARG A 517 -5.81 14.90 6.66
N ASN A 518 -5.70 15.93 7.50
CA ASN A 518 -4.44 16.31 8.16
C ASN A 518 -3.27 16.44 7.17
N PRO A 519 -3.33 17.39 6.23
CA PRO A 519 -2.29 17.58 5.22
C PRO A 519 -0.97 18.00 5.89
N GLN A 520 0.09 17.23 5.65
CA GLN A 520 1.41 17.42 6.25
C GLN A 520 2.53 17.17 5.25
N LEU A 521 3.58 17.99 5.31
CA LEU A 521 4.76 17.77 4.48
C LEU A 521 5.48 16.47 4.87
N ARG A 522 6.08 15.83 3.86
CA ARG A 522 7.02 14.73 4.08
C ARG A 522 8.25 15.22 4.82
N THR A 523 8.56 14.58 5.94
CA THR A 523 9.86 14.69 6.61
C THR A 523 10.67 13.47 6.25
N ILE A 524 11.73 13.66 5.47
CA ILE A 524 12.62 12.58 5.06
C ILE A 524 13.60 12.32 6.21
N ASN A 525 13.72 11.06 6.64
CA ASN A 525 14.83 10.65 7.49
C ASN A 525 16.00 10.21 6.60
N PRO A 526 17.03 11.04 6.38
CA PRO A 526 18.15 10.70 5.50
C PRO A 526 19.01 9.54 6.03
N ASN A 527 18.74 9.05 7.24
CA ASN A 527 19.46 7.94 7.85
C ASN A 527 18.75 6.59 7.64
N ALA A 528 17.47 6.61 7.24
CA ALA A 528 16.66 5.41 7.05
C ALA A 528 17.02 4.66 5.77
N LEU A 529 17.03 3.32 5.84
CA LEU A 529 17.02 2.49 4.65
C LEU A 529 15.80 2.83 3.80
N ALA A 530 15.98 2.86 2.48
CA ALA A 530 14.88 2.86 1.53
C ALA A 530 14.85 1.49 0.82
N ALA A 531 13.66 0.91 0.65
CA ALA A 531 13.54 -0.41 0.07
C ALA A 531 12.26 -0.56 -0.75
N GLY A 532 12.28 -1.42 -1.75
CA GLY A 532 11.09 -1.74 -2.54
C GLY A 532 11.19 -3.05 -3.30
N ASN A 533 10.03 -3.69 -3.48
CA ASN A 533 9.84 -4.77 -4.43
C ASN A 533 9.47 -4.16 -5.78
N ILE A 534 10.31 -4.39 -6.78
CA ILE A 534 10.14 -3.91 -8.15
C ILE A 534 9.51 -5.01 -8.97
N ARG A 535 8.40 -4.67 -9.62
CA ARG A 535 7.71 -5.53 -10.57
C ARG A 535 7.94 -4.99 -11.97
N VAL A 536 8.30 -5.87 -12.89
CA VAL A 536 8.44 -5.58 -14.31
C VAL A 536 7.39 -6.34 -15.11
N ILE A 537 6.86 -5.72 -16.16
CA ILE A 537 5.96 -6.32 -17.15
C ILE A 537 6.61 -6.09 -18.52
N GLN A 538 6.97 -7.17 -19.21
CA GLN A 538 7.46 -7.09 -20.58
C GLN A 538 6.29 -6.92 -21.55
N ARG A 539 6.43 -6.02 -22.53
CA ARG A 539 5.44 -5.76 -23.58
C ARG A 539 5.88 -6.33 -24.92
N ASP A 540 7.14 -6.12 -25.25
CA ASP A 540 7.80 -6.63 -26.44
C ASP A 540 9.27 -6.95 -26.14
N THR A 541 10.01 -7.41 -27.14
CA THR A 541 11.42 -7.81 -27.01
C THR A 541 12.39 -6.65 -27.23
N GLY A 542 11.90 -5.43 -27.50
CA GLY A 542 12.72 -4.25 -27.68
C GLY A 542 13.41 -3.84 -26.39
N ASP A 543 14.38 -2.93 -26.53
CA ASP A 543 15.13 -2.34 -25.44
C ASP A 543 14.89 -0.83 -25.41
N THR A 544 13.67 -0.48 -24.99
CA THR A 544 13.21 0.91 -24.94
C THR A 544 12.30 1.10 -23.73
N ALA A 545 12.10 2.36 -23.34
CA ALA A 545 11.20 2.73 -22.25
C ALA A 545 9.75 2.25 -22.44
N THR A 546 9.32 1.97 -23.68
CA THR A 546 7.97 1.46 -23.98
C THR A 546 7.88 -0.07 -24.03
N SER A 547 9.02 -0.77 -24.07
CA SER A 547 9.09 -2.23 -24.15
C SER A 547 8.77 -2.90 -22.80
N VAL A 548 8.78 -2.13 -21.71
CA VAL A 548 8.46 -2.60 -20.37
C VAL A 548 7.53 -1.65 -19.62
N SER A 549 6.92 -2.13 -18.54
CA SER A 549 6.42 -1.30 -17.45
C SER A 549 7.07 -1.79 -16.16
N ALA A 550 7.74 -0.90 -15.42
CA ALA A 550 8.41 -1.24 -14.18
C ALA A 550 8.00 -0.26 -13.06
N PHE A 551 7.66 -0.79 -11.89
CA PHE A 551 7.20 0.02 -10.76
C PHE A 551 7.50 -0.66 -9.43
N THR A 552 7.57 0.13 -8.36
CA THR A 552 7.65 -0.40 -7.00
C THR A 552 6.27 -0.83 -6.52
N GLU A 553 6.01 -2.14 -6.52
CA GLU A 553 4.72 -2.73 -6.14
C GLU A 553 4.44 -2.55 -4.64
N GLN A 554 5.47 -2.72 -3.82
CA GLN A 554 5.49 -2.34 -2.41
C GLN A 554 6.83 -1.68 -2.08
N SER A 555 6.83 -0.68 -1.21
CA SER A 555 8.06 0.04 -0.86
C SER A 555 7.95 0.81 0.44
N THR A 556 9.09 1.19 1.00
CA THR A 556 9.18 2.38 1.88
C THR A 556 8.66 3.60 1.14
N GLU A 557 8.20 4.61 1.88
CA GLU A 557 7.71 5.85 1.27
C GLU A 557 8.77 6.49 0.37
N GLY A 558 8.33 7.04 -0.76
CA GLY A 558 9.20 7.76 -1.70
C GLY A 558 10.12 6.90 -2.58
N PHE A 559 10.27 5.60 -2.32
CA PHE A 559 11.13 4.73 -3.13
C PHE A 559 10.42 4.23 -4.39
N THR A 560 10.98 4.55 -5.56
CA THR A 560 10.31 4.42 -6.86
C THR A 560 11.28 4.00 -7.98
N VAL A 561 10.72 3.44 -9.05
CA VAL A 561 11.42 3.27 -10.34
C VAL A 561 11.11 4.51 -11.19
N SER A 562 12.11 5.35 -11.43
CA SER A 562 11.97 6.62 -12.15
C SER A 562 12.05 6.48 -13.66
N ASN A 563 12.68 5.40 -14.13
CA ASN A 563 12.80 5.02 -15.53
C ASN A 563 13.10 3.52 -15.63
N ALA A 564 12.78 2.91 -16.76
CA ALA A 564 13.23 1.56 -17.09
C ALA A 564 13.30 1.34 -18.60
N ASP A 565 14.09 0.35 -18.99
CA ASP A 565 14.06 -0.30 -20.30
C ASP A 565 14.20 -1.82 -20.07
N ARG A 566 14.69 -2.57 -21.06
CA ARG A 566 14.76 -4.02 -20.91
C ARG A 566 15.78 -4.36 -19.82
N ALA A 567 15.31 -5.01 -18.76
CA ALA A 567 16.07 -5.44 -17.60
C ALA A 567 16.71 -4.34 -16.74
N THR A 568 16.80 -3.09 -17.21
CA THR A 568 17.37 -1.97 -16.45
C THR A 568 16.30 -1.15 -15.73
N TYR A 569 16.49 -0.91 -14.44
CA TYR A 569 15.57 -0.18 -13.56
C TYR A 569 16.30 0.95 -12.82
N TRP A 570 16.04 2.20 -13.21
CA TRP A 570 16.59 3.38 -12.51
C TRP A 570 15.77 3.69 -11.27
N LEU A 571 16.48 3.90 -10.17
CA LEU A 571 15.86 4.04 -8.86
C LEU A 571 15.97 5.47 -8.34
N SER A 572 14.91 5.90 -7.67
CA SER A 572 14.86 7.19 -7.02
C SER A 572 14.25 7.09 -5.62
N LEU A 573 14.61 8.06 -4.78
CA LEU A 573 13.99 8.31 -3.49
C LEU A 573 13.46 9.74 -3.48
N ASP A 574 12.17 9.88 -3.21
CA ASP A 574 11.46 11.16 -3.14
C ASP A 574 11.59 12.00 -4.43
N GLY A 575 11.51 11.36 -5.60
CA GLY A 575 11.64 12.05 -6.89
C GLY A 575 13.07 12.40 -7.29
N VAL A 576 14.07 11.90 -6.57
CA VAL A 576 15.48 12.14 -6.89
C VAL A 576 16.23 10.85 -7.12
N PRO A 577 17.00 10.73 -8.22
CA PRO A 577 17.86 9.57 -8.44
C PRO A 577 18.72 9.28 -7.21
N LEU A 578 18.85 8.01 -6.86
CA LEU A 578 19.61 7.61 -5.67
C LEU A 578 21.06 8.07 -5.77
N ASN A 579 21.52 8.88 -4.82
CA ASN A 579 22.87 9.42 -4.86
C ASN A 579 23.91 8.33 -4.51
N ALA A 580 24.72 7.97 -5.50
CA ALA A 580 25.77 6.96 -5.37
C ALA A 580 26.98 7.40 -4.53
N ASP A 581 27.15 8.70 -4.29
CA ASP A 581 28.15 9.21 -3.35
C ASP A 581 27.67 9.22 -1.89
N ALA A 582 26.38 8.99 -1.66
CA ALA A 582 25.76 9.07 -0.33
C ALA A 582 25.26 7.73 0.22
N GLY A 583 25.39 6.64 -0.53
CA GLY A 583 24.94 5.31 -0.12
C GLY A 583 25.18 4.26 -1.19
N VAL A 584 24.70 3.04 -0.96
CA VAL A 584 24.82 1.89 -1.89
C VAL A 584 23.47 1.21 -2.07
N VAL A 585 23.16 0.77 -3.29
CA VAL A 585 22.01 -0.09 -3.57
C VAL A 585 22.45 -1.56 -3.61
N LEU A 586 21.68 -2.44 -2.97
CA LEU A 586 21.75 -3.88 -3.23
C LEU A 586 20.39 -4.37 -3.72
N SER A 587 20.41 -5.43 -4.53
CA SER A 587 19.24 -6.04 -5.15
C SER A 587 19.26 -7.56 -5.03
N SER A 588 18.08 -8.17 -5.15
CA SER A 588 17.93 -9.62 -5.20
C SER A 588 16.79 -9.99 -6.13
N VAL A 589 16.99 -11.01 -6.96
CA VAL A 589 15.94 -11.55 -7.84
C VAL A 589 14.85 -12.23 -7.00
N ARG A 590 13.61 -11.78 -7.20
CA ARG A 590 12.43 -12.23 -6.44
C ARG A 590 11.48 -13.14 -7.23
N GLN A 591 12.02 -13.81 -8.25
CA GLN A 591 11.33 -14.91 -8.96
C GLN A 591 12.29 -16.08 -9.22
N ASN A 592 11.82 -17.30 -8.96
CA ASN A 592 12.56 -18.53 -9.23
C ASN A 592 12.34 -19.00 -10.67
N GLY A 593 12.71 -18.15 -11.62
CA GLY A 593 12.49 -18.35 -13.04
C GLY A 593 11.27 -17.61 -13.57
N ARG A 594 11.34 -17.16 -14.83
CA ARG A 594 10.27 -16.40 -15.48
C ARG A 594 10.23 -16.63 -16.99
N ASP A 595 9.03 -16.91 -17.48
CA ASP A 595 8.69 -16.86 -18.90
C ASP A 595 8.14 -15.48 -19.24
N ASN A 596 8.78 -14.80 -20.19
CA ASN A 596 8.37 -13.47 -20.67
C ASN A 596 7.52 -13.51 -21.94
N GLY A 597 7.10 -14.70 -22.40
CA GLY A 597 6.27 -14.88 -23.59
C GLY A 597 7.03 -14.62 -24.91
N ASP A 598 8.37 -14.64 -24.88
CA ASP A 598 9.24 -14.47 -26.05
C ASP A 598 9.46 -15.77 -26.84
N GLY A 599 8.75 -16.85 -26.46
CA GLY A 599 8.86 -18.17 -27.08
C GLY A 599 10.08 -18.98 -26.63
N GLN A 600 10.85 -18.49 -25.65
CA GLN A 600 12.06 -19.14 -25.15
C GLN A 600 11.84 -19.88 -23.82
N GLY A 601 10.61 -19.91 -23.31
CA GLY A 601 10.26 -20.55 -22.03
C GLY A 601 10.76 -19.79 -20.81
N SER A 602 10.86 -20.47 -19.67
CA SER A 602 11.30 -19.87 -18.41
C SER A 602 12.82 -19.74 -18.33
N TRP A 603 13.29 -18.53 -18.04
CA TRP A 603 14.71 -18.25 -17.79
C TRP A 603 14.93 -17.82 -16.34
N PHE A 604 16.14 -18.12 -15.86
CA PHE A 604 16.64 -17.72 -14.56
C PHE A 604 17.62 -16.56 -14.74
N ALA A 605 17.72 -15.71 -13.73
CA ALA A 605 18.52 -14.51 -13.83
C ALA A 605 19.17 -14.15 -12.49
N GLN A 606 20.14 -13.26 -12.56
CA GLN A 606 20.76 -12.56 -11.43
C GLN A 606 20.59 -11.06 -11.60
N SER A 607 20.69 -10.32 -10.49
CA SER A 607 20.63 -8.86 -10.48
C SER A 607 21.98 -8.26 -10.13
N VAL A 608 22.30 -7.17 -10.82
CA VAL A 608 23.53 -6.40 -10.62
C VAL A 608 23.19 -4.97 -10.23
N THR A 609 24.04 -4.35 -9.39
CA THR A 609 23.90 -2.93 -9.05
C THR A 609 24.92 -2.15 -9.86
N VAL A 610 24.47 -1.23 -10.71
CA VAL A 610 25.38 -0.43 -11.52
C VAL A 610 25.37 1.01 -11.05
N ARG A 611 26.58 1.54 -10.84
CA ARG A 611 26.78 2.96 -10.62
C ARG A 611 26.93 3.66 -11.96
N ASP A 612 26.05 4.60 -12.24
CA ASP A 612 26.06 5.44 -13.44
C ASP A 612 26.38 6.88 -13.04
N GLY A 613 27.67 7.23 -13.09
CA GLY A 613 28.18 8.50 -12.57
C GLY A 613 27.88 8.69 -11.08
N THR A 614 26.86 9.49 -10.77
CA THR A 614 26.42 9.83 -9.39
C THR A 614 25.08 9.17 -9.02
N THR A 615 24.51 8.31 -9.87
CA THR A 615 23.26 7.60 -9.60
C THR A 615 23.40 6.07 -9.66
N TYR A 616 22.33 5.36 -9.32
CA TYR A 616 22.19 3.91 -9.42
C TYR A 616 21.07 3.47 -10.36
N TYR A 617 21.30 2.33 -11.01
CA TYR A 617 20.26 1.46 -11.54
C TYR A 617 20.54 0.00 -11.19
N VAL A 618 19.51 -0.83 -11.25
CA VAL A 618 19.62 -2.30 -11.17
C VAL A 618 19.43 -2.86 -12.57
N ASN A 619 20.28 -3.80 -12.98
CA ASN A 619 20.07 -4.56 -14.22
C ASN A 619 19.96 -6.06 -13.92
N THR A 620 19.34 -6.83 -14.82
CA THR A 620 19.16 -8.28 -14.66
C THR A 620 19.59 -9.07 -15.90
N TYR A 621 20.43 -10.08 -15.67
CA TYR A 621 21.01 -10.91 -16.72
C TYR A 621 20.59 -12.36 -16.57
N ARG A 622 20.37 -13.06 -17.69
CA ARG A 622 20.14 -14.52 -17.69
C ARG A 622 21.34 -15.22 -17.08
N VAL A 623 21.09 -16.37 -16.48
CA VAL A 623 22.16 -17.30 -16.08
C VAL A 623 22.05 -18.60 -16.89
N SER A 624 23.12 -18.96 -17.60
CA SER A 624 23.17 -20.09 -18.54
C SER A 624 24.57 -20.21 -19.14
N ALA A 625 24.97 -21.42 -19.53
CA ALA A 625 26.17 -21.65 -20.33
C ALA A 625 26.19 -20.83 -21.63
N GLY A 626 27.39 -20.34 -21.98
CA GLY A 626 27.70 -19.73 -23.28
C GLY A 626 27.12 -18.33 -23.45
N ASN A 627 26.83 -17.95 -24.71
CA ASN A 627 26.48 -16.56 -25.08
C ASN A 627 25.15 -16.04 -24.49
N TYR A 628 24.37 -16.88 -23.80
CA TYR A 628 23.12 -16.46 -23.15
C TYR A 628 23.35 -15.74 -21.82
N ALA A 629 24.50 -15.95 -21.19
CA ALA A 629 24.82 -15.39 -19.88
C ALA A 629 24.90 -13.84 -19.87
N THR A 630 25.23 -13.25 -21.02
CA THR A 630 25.28 -11.79 -21.19
C THR A 630 23.96 -11.18 -21.66
N THR A 631 22.89 -11.97 -21.77
CA THR A 631 21.59 -11.50 -22.27
C THR A 631 20.74 -10.91 -21.15
N GLU A 632 20.30 -9.67 -21.33
CA GLU A 632 19.34 -8.99 -20.45
C GLU A 632 17.98 -9.68 -20.44
N HIS A 633 17.43 -9.86 -19.24
CA HIS A 633 16.16 -10.56 -19.03
C HIS A 633 15.32 -9.89 -17.96
N ASN A 634 14.10 -9.48 -18.32
CA ASN A 634 13.15 -8.89 -17.38
C ASN A 634 12.75 -9.91 -16.32
N ILE A 635 13.06 -9.62 -15.06
CA ILE A 635 12.64 -10.39 -13.91
C ILE A 635 12.41 -9.44 -12.72
N ASP A 636 11.46 -9.75 -11.85
CA ASP A 636 11.20 -8.92 -10.68
C ASP A 636 12.38 -9.00 -9.72
N VAL A 637 12.67 -7.87 -9.07
CA VAL A 637 13.75 -7.76 -8.08
C VAL A 637 13.26 -7.05 -6.82
N ALA A 638 13.89 -7.30 -5.68
CA ALA A 638 13.88 -6.37 -4.55
C ALA A 638 15.12 -5.50 -4.60
N ALA A 639 15.03 -4.28 -4.08
CA ALA A 639 16.15 -3.36 -3.95
C ALA A 639 16.13 -2.65 -2.59
N VAL A 640 17.31 -2.40 -2.02
CA VAL A 640 17.52 -1.71 -0.74
C VAL A 640 18.67 -0.72 -0.89
N TYR A 641 18.44 0.53 -0.50
CA TYR A 641 19.43 1.60 -0.45
C TYR A 641 19.93 1.81 0.99
N PHE A 642 21.25 1.74 1.17
CA PHE A 642 21.97 1.88 2.43
C PHE A 642 22.66 3.26 2.50
N PRO A 643 22.09 4.26 3.17
CA PRO A 643 22.67 5.61 3.21
C PRO A 643 23.86 5.70 4.18
N PHE A 644 24.96 6.32 3.75
CA PHE A 644 26.14 6.53 4.60
C PHE A 644 25.84 7.41 5.81
N SER A 645 24.91 8.37 5.68
CA SER A 645 24.45 9.24 6.78
C SER A 645 23.79 8.46 7.92
N GLY A 646 23.22 7.29 7.64
CA GLY A 646 22.68 6.39 8.67
C GLY A 646 23.73 5.58 9.41
N GLY A 647 25.01 5.71 9.06
CA GLY A 647 26.11 4.95 9.66
C GLY A 647 26.25 3.53 9.11
N TRP A 648 25.48 3.15 8.08
CA TRP A 648 25.59 1.87 7.41
C TRP A 648 27.00 1.71 6.81
N GLN A 649 27.62 0.55 7.03
CA GLN A 649 28.94 0.24 6.48
C GLN A 649 28.77 -0.43 5.12
N ALA A 650 28.95 0.35 4.05
CA ALA A 650 28.71 -0.09 2.68
C ALA A 650 29.69 0.57 1.71
N GLY A 651 29.85 -0.01 0.52
CA GLY A 651 30.68 0.58 -0.53
C GLY A 651 30.50 -0.03 -1.91
N HIS A 652 31.01 0.68 -2.92
CA HIS A 652 31.07 0.27 -4.32
C HIS A 652 32.51 0.39 -4.82
N ALA A 653 33.15 -0.75 -5.04
CA ALA A 653 34.51 -0.87 -5.55
C ALA A 653 34.47 -0.94 -7.08
N MET A 654 35.33 -0.18 -7.76
CA MET A 654 35.31 0.01 -9.21
C MET A 654 36.68 -0.18 -9.84
N VAL A 655 36.68 -0.58 -11.11
CA VAL A 655 37.88 -0.75 -11.96
C VAL A 655 37.99 0.40 -12.96
N SER A 656 39.21 0.73 -13.39
CA SER A 656 39.44 1.69 -14.50
C SER A 656 39.66 0.99 -15.85
N THR A 657 39.77 -0.32 -15.84
CA THR A 657 39.98 -1.17 -17.03
C THR A 657 39.28 -2.49 -16.77
N ASN A 658 38.54 -2.99 -17.77
CA ASN A 658 37.79 -4.24 -17.67
C ASN A 658 38.70 -5.41 -17.26
N GLY A 659 38.29 -6.23 -16.28
CA GLY A 659 39.12 -7.33 -15.77
C GLY A 659 40.35 -6.88 -14.95
N GLY A 660 40.52 -5.58 -14.72
CA GLY A 660 41.67 -4.99 -14.03
C GLY A 660 41.49 -4.89 -12.52
N PRO A 661 42.56 -4.56 -11.76
CA PRO A 661 42.46 -4.37 -10.32
C PRO A 661 41.48 -3.24 -9.96
N ILE A 662 40.92 -3.29 -8.74
CA ILE A 662 40.10 -2.22 -8.19
C ILE A 662 40.98 -0.97 -8.03
N THR A 663 40.55 0.13 -8.66
CA THR A 663 41.29 1.40 -8.64
C THR A 663 40.59 2.50 -7.86
N SER A 664 39.31 2.33 -7.54
CA SER A 664 38.55 3.30 -6.74
C SER A 664 37.47 2.64 -5.90
N LEU A 665 37.10 3.32 -4.81
CA LEU A 665 36.08 2.89 -3.86
C LEU A 665 35.29 4.12 -3.40
N VAL A 666 33.97 4.05 -3.52
CA VAL A 666 33.06 4.97 -2.83
C VAL A 666 32.39 4.20 -1.71
N ALA A 667 32.64 4.58 -0.46
CA ALA A 667 32.18 3.86 0.71
C ALA A 667 31.95 4.79 1.89
N THR A 668 31.31 4.25 2.92
CA THR A 668 31.15 4.92 4.22
C THR A 668 32.50 5.42 4.73
N PRO A 669 32.57 6.65 5.29
CA PRO A 669 33.79 7.14 5.91
C PRO A 669 34.37 6.13 6.91
N GLY A 670 35.63 5.76 6.71
CA GLY A 670 36.33 4.75 7.52
C GLY A 670 36.64 3.45 6.78
N ILE A 671 36.02 3.19 5.62
CA ILE A 671 36.39 2.06 4.75
C ILE A 671 37.25 2.58 3.59
N ARG A 672 38.53 2.19 3.54
CA ARG A 672 39.47 2.65 2.50
C ARG A 672 39.98 1.48 1.68
N LEU A 673 40.16 1.75 0.38
CA LEU A 673 40.82 0.83 -0.55
C LEU A 673 42.26 0.57 -0.10
N GLY A 674 42.67 -0.69 -0.09
CA GLY A 674 43.98 -1.17 0.33
C GLY A 674 44.16 -1.38 1.85
N THR A 675 43.18 -1.02 2.68
CA THR A 675 43.24 -1.24 4.14
C THR A 675 42.03 -2.01 4.66
N GLU A 676 40.86 -1.38 4.67
CA GLU A 676 39.62 -2.02 5.09
C GLU A 676 39.00 -2.82 3.94
N PHE A 677 39.07 -2.32 2.70
CA PHE A 677 38.71 -3.07 1.50
C PHE A 677 39.97 -3.42 0.72
N ILE A 678 40.30 -4.70 0.59
CA ILE A 678 41.53 -5.19 -0.05
C ILE A 678 41.16 -5.97 -1.30
N ASP A 679 41.71 -5.54 -2.44
CA ASP A 679 41.71 -6.33 -3.67
C ASP A 679 42.75 -7.45 -3.58
N ASN A 680 42.27 -8.70 -3.50
CA ASN A 680 43.11 -9.89 -3.44
C ASN A 680 43.33 -10.49 -4.84
N GLN A 681 42.96 -9.77 -5.91
CA GLN A 681 43.05 -10.16 -7.31
C GLN A 681 42.12 -11.34 -7.68
N ASN A 682 42.00 -11.60 -8.98
CA ASN A 682 41.21 -12.68 -9.57
C ASN A 682 39.77 -12.74 -9.02
N GLY A 683 39.11 -11.60 -8.85
CA GLY A 683 37.71 -11.54 -8.41
C GLY A 683 37.49 -11.81 -6.93
N GLN A 684 38.54 -11.85 -6.12
CA GLN A 684 38.44 -12.03 -4.66
C GLN A 684 38.82 -10.75 -3.91
N PHE A 685 38.02 -10.42 -2.90
CA PHE A 685 38.22 -9.23 -2.05
C PHE A 685 38.12 -9.58 -0.57
N TYR A 686 38.80 -8.81 0.27
CA TYR A 686 38.66 -8.86 1.72
C TYR A 686 38.07 -7.57 2.27
N LEU A 687 37.07 -7.69 3.13
CA LEU A 687 36.48 -6.58 3.87
C LEU A 687 36.77 -6.75 5.36
N ARG A 688 37.61 -5.86 5.90
CA ARG A 688 38.02 -5.77 7.31
C ARG A 688 37.33 -4.58 7.95
N LEU A 689 36.36 -4.87 8.82
CA LEU A 689 35.62 -3.85 9.55
C LEU A 689 36.20 -3.75 10.97
N PRO A 690 36.70 -2.58 11.40
CA PRO A 690 37.30 -2.44 12.73
C PRO A 690 36.34 -2.83 13.85
N GLY A 691 36.80 -3.70 14.75
CA GLY A 691 36.02 -4.17 15.90
C GLY A 691 34.91 -5.17 15.59
N VAL A 692 34.84 -5.66 14.34
CA VAL A 692 33.85 -6.65 13.89
C VAL A 692 34.50 -8.02 13.77
N ASN A 693 33.90 -9.02 14.40
CA ASN A 693 34.13 -10.43 14.13
C ASN A 693 33.11 -10.93 13.10
N ALA A 694 33.61 -11.35 11.93
CA ALA A 694 32.79 -11.74 10.80
C ALA A 694 31.92 -12.99 11.05
N LEU A 695 32.29 -13.83 12.02
CA LEU A 695 31.50 -15.03 12.37
C LEU A 695 30.27 -14.71 13.23
N SER A 696 30.35 -13.66 14.05
CA SER A 696 29.38 -13.41 15.12
C SER A 696 28.57 -12.13 14.93
N ASP A 697 29.14 -11.07 14.39
CA ASP A 697 28.58 -9.73 14.64
C ASP A 697 27.54 -9.29 13.61
N GLY A 698 27.64 -9.77 12.37
CA GLY A 698 26.68 -9.48 11.30
C GLY A 698 26.98 -10.24 10.02
N LEU A 699 26.30 -9.86 8.92
CA LEU A 699 26.47 -10.44 7.60
C LEU A 699 26.75 -9.34 6.56
N VAL A 700 27.43 -9.71 5.48
CA VAL A 700 27.67 -8.84 4.32
C VAL A 700 26.84 -9.35 3.16
N PHE A 701 26.12 -8.44 2.51
CA PHE A 701 25.38 -8.69 1.27
C PHE A 701 26.08 -7.98 0.12
N VAL A 702 26.04 -8.57 -1.05
CA VAL A 702 26.77 -8.08 -2.22
C VAL A 702 25.96 -8.22 -3.52
N ASN A 703 26.27 -7.36 -4.48
CA ASN A 703 25.95 -7.55 -5.88
C ASN A 703 27.20 -7.29 -6.72
N HIS A 704 27.23 -7.89 -7.91
CA HIS A 704 28.17 -7.46 -8.93
C HIS A 704 27.91 -5.98 -9.30
N GLY A 705 28.99 -5.24 -9.54
CA GLY A 705 29.00 -3.78 -9.54
C GLY A 705 29.07 -3.10 -10.91
N LYS A 706 28.89 -3.84 -12.02
CA LYS A 706 29.04 -3.36 -13.41
C LYS A 706 27.89 -3.89 -14.27
N ASN A 707 27.64 -3.23 -15.40
CA ASN A 707 26.60 -3.61 -16.35
C ASN A 707 27.02 -4.81 -17.21
N GLU A 708 27.11 -5.98 -16.61
CA GLU A 708 27.50 -7.23 -17.25
C GLU A 708 26.87 -8.44 -16.53
N GLY A 709 26.79 -9.56 -17.25
CA GLY A 709 26.32 -10.83 -16.72
C GLY A 709 27.29 -11.44 -15.71
N ASN A 710 27.26 -10.97 -14.48
CA ASN A 710 28.07 -11.47 -13.37
C ASN A 710 27.26 -11.45 -12.07
N TYR A 711 27.69 -12.20 -11.07
CA TYR A 711 27.11 -12.15 -9.73
C TYR A 711 28.19 -12.13 -8.66
N ALA A 712 27.79 -11.83 -7.42
CA ALA A 712 28.69 -11.74 -6.30
C ALA A 712 28.20 -12.53 -5.10
N MET A 713 29.15 -12.96 -4.28
CA MET A 713 28.92 -13.74 -3.06
C MET A 713 29.75 -13.21 -1.91
N ALA A 714 29.31 -13.48 -0.68
CA ALA A 714 30.03 -13.06 0.51
C ALA A 714 29.91 -14.06 1.65
N GLY A 715 30.96 -14.17 2.45
CA GLY A 715 30.95 -14.96 3.68
C GLY A 715 32.14 -14.63 4.58
N PRO A 716 32.08 -14.95 5.87
CA PRO A 716 33.20 -14.71 6.79
C PRO A 716 34.41 -15.60 6.47
N ALA A 717 35.61 -15.12 6.78
CA ALA A 717 36.77 -15.99 6.92
C ALA A 717 36.59 -16.95 8.11
N THR A 718 37.26 -18.09 8.09
CA THR A 718 37.12 -19.15 9.12
C THR A 718 37.61 -18.74 10.50
N ASP A 719 38.49 -17.72 10.59
CA ASP A 719 38.97 -17.14 11.85
C ASP A 719 38.17 -15.92 12.30
N GLY A 720 37.20 -15.45 11.50
CA GLY A 720 36.38 -14.27 11.78
C GLY A 720 37.07 -12.91 11.60
N SER A 721 38.30 -12.88 11.10
CA SER A 721 39.09 -11.65 10.98
C SER A 721 38.60 -10.67 9.89
N GLN A 722 37.88 -11.19 8.90
CA GLN A 722 37.38 -10.42 7.76
C GLN A 722 36.21 -11.13 7.08
N PHE A 723 35.48 -10.42 6.24
CA PHE A 723 34.61 -11.01 5.24
C PHE A 723 35.40 -11.23 3.93
N ILE A 724 35.08 -12.31 3.25
CA ILE A 724 35.57 -12.66 1.92
C ILE A 724 34.42 -12.38 0.94
N LEU A 725 34.70 -11.61 -0.10
CA LEU A 725 33.76 -11.30 -1.17
C LEU A 725 34.33 -11.84 -2.48
N MET A 726 33.46 -12.33 -3.35
CA MET A 726 33.86 -12.92 -4.64
C MET A 726 32.92 -12.46 -5.76
N VAL A 727 33.46 -12.31 -6.97
CA VAL A 727 32.69 -12.08 -8.21
C VAL A 727 32.88 -13.27 -9.15
N HIS A 728 31.79 -13.71 -9.77
CA HIS A 728 31.74 -14.89 -10.63
C HIS A 728 30.96 -14.60 -11.92
N ASP A 729 31.42 -15.23 -13.01
CA ASP A 729 30.78 -15.18 -14.33
C ASP A 729 29.56 -16.10 -14.36
N ASN A 730 28.44 -15.58 -14.85
CA ASN A 730 27.16 -16.31 -14.85
C ASN A 730 27.01 -17.35 -15.98
N GLY A 731 28.01 -17.47 -16.86
CA GLY A 731 28.11 -18.45 -17.94
C GLY A 731 29.25 -19.45 -17.80
N VAL A 732 30.02 -19.38 -16.71
CA VAL A 732 31.16 -20.25 -16.42
C VAL A 732 30.80 -21.33 -15.40
N ASP A 733 31.31 -22.54 -15.63
CA ASP A 733 31.21 -23.70 -14.74
C ASP A 733 32.36 -23.73 -13.72
N GLY A 734 32.10 -24.26 -12.52
CA GLY A 734 33.08 -24.46 -11.47
C GLY A 734 33.48 -23.16 -10.76
N SER A 735 34.55 -23.20 -9.97
CA SER A 735 34.87 -22.13 -9.02
C SER A 735 35.72 -20.97 -9.58
N ALA A 736 35.66 -20.69 -10.89
CA ALA A 736 36.49 -19.68 -11.53
C ALA A 736 35.92 -18.27 -11.32
N LEU A 737 36.71 -17.39 -10.72
CA LEU A 737 36.28 -16.03 -10.38
C LEU A 737 36.69 -15.02 -11.44
N GLU A 738 35.97 -13.90 -11.51
CA GLU A 738 36.28 -12.79 -12.42
C GLU A 738 36.62 -11.52 -11.66
N GLN A 739 37.72 -10.87 -12.05
CA GLN A 739 38.13 -9.60 -11.48
C GLN A 739 37.22 -8.47 -11.97
N ASP A 740 36.37 -7.95 -11.10
CA ASP A 740 35.40 -6.93 -11.50
C ASP A 740 34.83 -6.09 -10.34
N PRO A 741 34.12 -4.98 -10.64
CA PRO A 741 33.45 -4.17 -9.64
C PRO A 741 32.47 -4.95 -8.75
N ILE A 742 32.36 -4.52 -7.50
CA ILE A 742 31.47 -5.13 -6.50
C ILE A 742 30.87 -4.07 -5.59
N ALA A 743 29.58 -4.22 -5.29
CA ALA A 743 28.86 -3.44 -4.29
C ALA A 743 28.63 -4.29 -3.04
N PHE A 744 28.73 -3.71 -1.85
CA PHE A 744 28.53 -4.43 -0.59
C PHE A 744 27.84 -3.57 0.48
N ALA A 745 27.14 -4.22 1.39
CA ALA A 745 26.63 -3.63 2.63
C ALA A 745 26.71 -4.62 3.79
N TYR A 746 27.19 -4.15 4.94
CA TYR A 746 27.23 -4.90 6.19
C TYR A 746 26.00 -4.58 7.06
N ILE A 747 25.34 -5.63 7.55
CA ILE A 747 24.19 -5.55 8.45
C ILE A 747 24.53 -6.31 9.74
N PRO A 748 24.64 -5.62 10.89
CA PRO A 748 24.78 -6.25 12.20
C PRO A 748 23.54 -7.08 12.56
N PHE A 749 23.72 -8.21 13.26
CA PHE A 749 22.59 -9.06 13.67
C PHE A 749 21.59 -8.32 14.56
N ASP A 750 22.05 -7.51 15.52
CA ASP A 750 21.18 -6.80 16.46
C ASP A 750 20.64 -5.47 15.88
N THR A 751 20.55 -5.37 14.54
CA THR A 751 19.93 -4.22 13.86
C THR A 751 18.42 -4.21 14.10
N PRO A 752 17.85 -3.16 14.72
CA PRO A 752 16.42 -3.11 15.03
C PRO A 752 15.54 -3.27 13.79
N GLY A 753 14.55 -4.16 13.87
CA GLY A 753 13.56 -4.39 12.81
C GLY A 753 14.03 -5.29 11.66
N VAL A 754 15.30 -5.72 11.63
CA VAL A 754 15.82 -6.63 10.59
C VAL A 754 15.75 -8.07 11.07
N VAL A 755 15.28 -8.97 10.19
CA VAL A 755 15.32 -10.43 10.41
C VAL A 755 16.32 -11.03 9.43
N MET A 756 17.30 -11.78 9.91
CA MET A 756 18.39 -12.27 9.06
C MET A 756 19.03 -13.55 9.58
N GLY A 757 19.64 -14.31 8.67
CA GLY A 757 20.32 -15.56 9.00
C GLY A 757 21.30 -16.00 7.94
N ARG A 758 22.32 -16.76 8.37
CA ARG A 758 23.27 -17.47 7.49
C ARG A 758 23.00 -18.96 7.55
N VAL A 759 22.79 -19.58 6.40
CA VAL A 759 22.11 -20.85 6.24
C VAL A 759 23.05 -21.94 5.72
N SER A 760 22.93 -23.16 6.24
CA SER A 760 23.62 -24.36 5.73
C SER A 760 22.80 -25.12 4.68
N GLY A 761 23.46 -26.01 3.92
CA GLY A 761 22.79 -26.87 2.93
C GLY A 761 21.67 -27.76 3.50
N GLU A 762 21.68 -28.04 4.79
CA GLU A 762 20.64 -28.80 5.51
C GLU A 762 19.41 -27.95 5.84
N GLY A 763 19.53 -26.62 5.73
CA GLY A 763 18.57 -25.65 6.25
C GLY A 763 18.86 -25.22 7.70
N GLY A 764 20.05 -25.52 8.22
CA GLY A 764 20.51 -25.09 9.54
C GLY A 764 21.01 -23.66 9.55
N LEU A 765 21.23 -23.12 10.74
CA LEU A 765 21.60 -21.73 10.95
C LEU A 765 22.96 -21.62 11.60
N PHE A 766 23.91 -20.95 10.94
CA PHE A 766 25.17 -20.59 11.58
C PHE A 766 24.95 -19.53 12.65
N ASN A 767 24.15 -18.53 12.31
CA ASN A 767 23.81 -17.42 13.19
C ASN A 767 22.51 -16.78 12.70
N ARG A 768 21.80 -16.08 13.59
CA ARG A 768 20.48 -15.51 13.32
C ARG A 768 20.20 -14.24 14.12
N SER A 769 19.24 -13.46 13.63
CA SER A 769 18.53 -12.43 14.38
C SER A 769 17.06 -12.38 13.94
N GLY A 770 16.19 -12.02 14.88
CA GLY A 770 14.75 -11.99 14.70
C GLY A 770 14.10 -13.37 14.75
N ASN A 771 12.77 -13.35 14.86
CA ASN A 771 11.92 -14.53 14.90
C ASN A 771 11.55 -14.95 13.47
N PHE A 772 11.87 -16.19 13.14
CA PHE A 772 11.55 -16.81 11.85
C PHE A 772 11.72 -18.33 11.96
N THR A 773 11.12 -19.05 11.01
CA THR A 773 11.42 -20.46 10.71
C THR A 773 12.00 -20.55 9.31
N LEU A 774 12.96 -21.45 9.13
CA LEU A 774 13.57 -21.74 7.84
C LEU A 774 13.69 -23.26 7.71
N ARG A 775 13.15 -23.82 6.64
CA ARG A 775 13.14 -25.27 6.42
C ARG A 775 13.57 -25.58 4.99
N ARG A 776 14.52 -26.51 4.82
CA ARG A 776 14.74 -27.15 3.52
C ARG A 776 13.56 -28.09 3.21
N ILE A 777 12.95 -27.91 2.03
CA ILE A 777 11.74 -28.63 1.63
C ILE A 777 11.96 -29.55 0.43
N ASP A 778 13.02 -29.32 -0.34
CA ASP A 778 13.48 -30.17 -1.46
C ASP A 778 14.94 -29.83 -1.77
N VAL A 779 15.55 -30.53 -2.74
CA VAL A 779 16.89 -30.22 -3.26
C VAL A 779 16.99 -28.74 -3.63
N GLY A 780 18.00 -28.07 -3.07
CA GLY A 780 18.29 -26.65 -3.28
C GLY A 780 17.15 -25.70 -2.91
N THR A 781 16.10 -26.15 -2.21
CA THR A 781 14.87 -25.38 -2.02
C THR A 781 14.51 -25.23 -0.55
N TYR A 782 14.33 -23.99 -0.12
CA TYR A 782 14.12 -23.61 1.28
C TYR A 782 12.86 -22.74 1.40
N ARG A 783 12.05 -22.98 2.44
CA ARG A 783 10.93 -22.11 2.82
C ARG A 783 11.31 -21.29 4.04
N LEU A 784 11.15 -19.97 3.93
CA LEU A 784 11.30 -18.99 5.01
C LEU A 784 9.91 -18.48 5.42
N SER A 785 9.61 -18.48 6.72
CA SER A 785 8.43 -17.84 7.29
C SER A 785 8.81 -16.87 8.39
N ILE A 786 8.26 -15.66 8.34
CA ILE A 786 8.54 -14.58 9.30
C ILE A 786 7.22 -14.15 9.95
N PRO A 787 6.96 -14.53 11.22
CA PRO A 787 5.73 -14.17 11.90
C PRO A 787 5.45 -12.66 11.89
N GLY A 788 4.22 -12.28 11.54
CA GLY A 788 3.79 -10.88 11.44
C GLY A 788 4.14 -10.20 10.12
N HIS A 789 4.86 -10.89 9.23
CA HIS A 789 5.29 -10.38 7.93
C HIS A 789 4.83 -11.31 6.81
N ASN A 790 4.74 -10.74 5.61
CA ASN A 790 4.51 -11.45 4.35
C ASN A 790 5.27 -10.74 3.21
N PRO A 791 5.31 -11.30 1.98
CA PRO A 791 6.06 -10.73 0.85
C PRO A 791 5.70 -9.30 0.45
N THR A 792 4.57 -8.75 0.92
CA THR A 792 4.15 -7.35 0.67
C THR A 792 4.62 -6.37 1.74
N THR A 793 5.15 -6.86 2.87
CA THR A 793 5.50 -6.04 4.04
C THR A 793 6.97 -5.64 4.12
N GLY A 794 7.82 -6.17 3.25
CA GLY A 794 9.25 -5.85 3.20
C GLY A 794 9.97 -6.42 1.98
N ALA A 795 11.24 -6.03 1.85
CA ALA A 795 12.18 -6.53 0.85
C ALA A 795 13.03 -7.66 1.46
N LEU A 796 13.35 -8.68 0.67
CA LEU A 796 14.27 -9.76 1.06
C LEU A 796 15.54 -9.66 0.22
N LEU A 797 16.69 -9.55 0.88
CA LEU A 797 18.00 -9.68 0.27
C LEU A 797 18.50 -11.11 0.46
N VAL A 798 19.09 -11.69 -0.59
CA VAL A 798 19.78 -12.98 -0.55
C VAL A 798 21.17 -12.84 -1.17
N THR A 799 22.14 -13.60 -0.65
CA THR A 799 23.49 -13.68 -1.23
C THR A 799 24.07 -15.07 -1.01
N GLY A 800 24.81 -15.59 -1.99
CA GLY A 800 25.52 -16.88 -1.87
C GLY A 800 26.73 -16.80 -0.95
N ASP A 801 27.17 -17.96 -0.45
CA ASP A 801 28.36 -18.09 0.42
C ASP A 801 29.62 -18.55 -0.34
N VAL A 802 30.79 -18.22 0.20
CA VAL A 802 32.11 -18.35 -0.48
C VAL A 802 32.97 -19.52 0.03
N GLN A 803 32.51 -20.22 1.07
CA GLN A 803 33.34 -21.15 1.85
C GLN A 803 33.77 -22.43 1.10
N THR A 804 33.02 -22.88 0.10
CA THR A 804 33.34 -24.09 -0.66
C THR A 804 33.28 -23.83 -2.15
N ALA A 805 34.05 -24.60 -2.94
CA ALA A 805 34.04 -24.47 -4.39
C ALA A 805 32.66 -24.75 -5.00
N ALA A 806 31.92 -25.71 -4.42
CA ALA A 806 30.59 -26.12 -4.88
C ALA A 806 29.49 -25.07 -4.66
N THR A 807 29.72 -24.01 -3.86
CA THR A 807 28.74 -22.92 -3.73
C THR A 807 29.10 -21.72 -4.59
N ARG A 808 30.26 -21.73 -5.25
CA ARG A 808 30.79 -20.54 -5.95
C ARG A 808 30.23 -20.34 -7.34
N ASP A 809 29.72 -21.40 -7.94
CA ASP A 809 28.97 -21.45 -9.20
C ASP A 809 27.45 -21.44 -8.97
N ASN A 810 27.01 -21.30 -7.72
CA ASN A 810 25.61 -21.32 -7.36
C ASN A 810 24.99 -19.92 -7.33
N ILE A 811 23.83 -19.78 -7.96
CA ILE A 811 22.99 -18.59 -7.80
C ILE A 811 21.92 -18.78 -6.73
N VAL A 812 21.56 -17.68 -6.07
CA VAL A 812 20.51 -17.68 -5.05
C VAL A 812 19.40 -16.71 -5.43
N THR A 813 18.17 -17.21 -5.54
CA THR A 813 16.97 -16.40 -5.82
C THR A 813 15.86 -16.75 -4.84
N TYR A 814 14.82 -15.95 -4.78
CA TYR A 814 13.63 -16.30 -4.02
C TYR A 814 12.35 -15.98 -4.78
N GLN A 815 11.21 -16.47 -4.32
CA GLN A 815 9.89 -16.06 -4.78
C GLN A 815 8.89 -16.01 -3.63
N ALA A 816 7.88 -15.15 -3.75
CA ALA A 816 6.76 -15.12 -2.82
C ALA A 816 5.91 -16.40 -2.95
N ASP A 817 5.43 -16.92 -1.82
CA ASP A 817 4.52 -18.07 -1.78
C ASP A 817 3.53 -17.93 -0.61
N GLY A 818 2.33 -17.42 -0.90
CA GLY A 818 1.36 -17.04 0.12
C GLY A 818 1.93 -15.98 1.07
N ASN A 819 2.08 -16.33 2.35
CA ASN A 819 2.71 -15.46 3.37
C ASN A 819 4.21 -15.70 3.56
N ASP A 820 4.78 -16.66 2.83
CA ASP A 820 6.16 -17.12 3.00
C ASP A 820 7.00 -16.81 1.76
N TRP A 821 8.28 -17.19 1.81
CA TRP A 821 9.22 -17.10 0.69
C TRP A 821 9.84 -18.46 0.40
N ILE A 822 9.94 -18.81 -0.88
CA ILE A 822 10.70 -19.97 -1.37
C ILE A 822 12.02 -19.48 -1.93
N ILE A 823 13.12 -19.84 -1.27
CA ILE A 823 14.50 -19.54 -1.69
C ILE A 823 15.04 -20.76 -2.43
N GLN A 824 15.72 -20.52 -3.55
CA GLN A 824 16.36 -21.56 -4.35
C GLN A 824 17.86 -21.29 -4.53
N VAL A 825 18.64 -22.36 -4.46
CA VAL A 825 20.06 -22.43 -4.79
C VAL A 825 20.17 -23.27 -6.07
N ARG A 826 20.79 -22.72 -7.11
CA ARG A 826 20.88 -23.37 -8.42
C ARG A 826 22.29 -23.33 -8.99
N ASP A 827 22.71 -24.49 -9.47
CA ASP A 827 24.02 -24.78 -10.02
C ASP A 827 24.11 -24.37 -11.49
N LEU A 828 25.22 -23.72 -11.83
CA LEU A 828 25.58 -23.27 -13.16
C LEU A 828 26.60 -24.23 -13.79
N PRO A 829 26.65 -24.35 -15.13
CA PRO A 829 26.05 -23.46 -16.12
C PRO A 829 24.87 -24.09 -16.86
N ASN A 830 24.25 -25.15 -16.32
CA ASN A 830 23.15 -25.84 -16.98
C ASN A 830 22.03 -24.88 -17.45
N ASN A 831 21.32 -25.25 -18.51
CA ASN A 831 20.20 -24.45 -19.03
C ASN A 831 18.93 -25.32 -19.21
N PRO A 832 17.91 -25.17 -18.34
CA PRO A 832 17.90 -24.28 -17.16
C PRO A 832 18.88 -24.76 -16.07
N PRO A 833 19.38 -23.86 -15.20
CA PRO A 833 20.20 -24.21 -14.04
C PRO A 833 19.49 -25.23 -13.15
N VAL A 834 20.20 -26.23 -12.67
CA VAL A 834 19.61 -27.30 -11.85
C VAL A 834 19.62 -26.89 -10.37
N LEU A 835 18.65 -27.37 -9.58
CA LEU A 835 18.69 -27.16 -8.13
C LEU A 835 19.81 -28.01 -7.53
N GLU A 836 20.53 -27.46 -6.54
CA GLU A 836 21.66 -28.15 -5.92
C GLU A 836 21.66 -28.02 -4.39
N ASP A 837 22.07 -29.09 -3.71
CA ASP A 837 22.40 -29.08 -2.29
C ASP A 837 23.91 -29.13 -2.08
N VAL A 838 24.39 -28.31 -1.14
CA VAL A 838 25.78 -28.37 -0.68
C VAL A 838 25.80 -28.63 0.82
N PHE A 839 25.67 -29.91 1.19
CA PHE A 839 25.69 -30.35 2.59
C PHE A 839 27.03 -30.07 3.28
N ASN A 840 27.00 -29.87 4.59
CA ASN A 840 28.11 -29.54 5.48
C ASN A 840 28.79 -28.19 5.22
N TYR A 841 28.16 -27.34 4.41
CA TYR A 841 28.66 -26.01 4.09
C TYR A 841 27.54 -24.95 4.21
N PRO A 842 27.89 -23.69 4.47
CA PRO A 842 26.97 -22.58 4.29
C PRO A 842 26.66 -22.40 2.79
N VAL A 843 25.41 -22.12 2.46
CA VAL A 843 24.93 -21.99 1.07
C VAL A 843 24.48 -20.57 0.74
N PHE A 844 23.80 -19.88 1.66
CA PHE A 844 23.36 -18.51 1.46
C PHE A 844 23.14 -17.77 2.77
N SER A 845 23.03 -16.45 2.68
CA SER A 845 22.55 -15.57 3.74
C SER A 845 21.32 -14.80 3.26
N PHE A 846 20.42 -14.45 4.18
CA PHE A 846 19.26 -13.62 3.88
C PHE A 846 19.07 -12.49 4.90
N ALA A 847 18.46 -11.39 4.47
CA ALA A 847 17.99 -10.31 5.34
C ALA A 847 16.64 -9.76 4.86
N PHE A 848 15.66 -9.69 5.76
CA PHE A 848 14.36 -9.08 5.54
C PHE A 848 14.35 -7.65 6.10
N ILE A 849 14.01 -6.69 5.25
CA ILE A 849 13.92 -5.25 5.55
C ILE A 849 12.44 -4.83 5.49
N PRO A 850 11.83 -4.42 6.61
CA PRO A 850 10.42 -4.03 6.63
C PRO A 850 10.21 -2.68 5.93
N PHE A 851 9.08 -2.52 5.24
CA PHE A 851 8.69 -1.24 4.63
C PHE A 851 8.10 -0.27 5.66
N ALA A 852 7.41 -0.79 6.68
CA ALA A 852 6.93 0.00 7.80
C ALA A 852 8.05 0.18 8.82
N ASN A 853 8.24 1.41 9.30
CA ASN A 853 9.31 1.77 10.24
C ASN A 853 10.69 1.27 9.79
N PRO A 854 11.16 1.66 8.58
CA PRO A 854 12.41 1.15 8.05
C PRO A 854 13.59 1.44 8.99
N PRO A 855 14.57 0.52 9.12
CA PRO A 855 15.72 0.70 10.01
C PRO A 855 16.48 2.00 9.73
N THR A 856 16.82 2.74 10.80
CA THR A 856 17.44 4.08 10.70
C THR A 856 18.92 4.13 11.03
N ALA A 857 19.46 3.05 11.58
CA ALA A 857 20.87 2.90 11.93
C ALA A 857 21.21 1.42 12.08
N PRO A 858 22.48 1.03 11.83
CA PRO A 858 22.94 -0.31 12.14
C PRO A 858 22.91 -0.57 13.66
N GLY A 859 22.59 -1.81 14.05
CA GLY A 859 22.70 -2.24 15.44
C GLY A 859 24.13 -2.50 15.87
N GLN A 860 24.30 -2.94 17.12
CA GLN A 860 25.56 -3.50 17.61
C GLN A 860 25.25 -4.82 18.29
N ARG A 861 25.95 -5.90 17.91
CA ARG A 861 25.82 -7.16 18.63
C ARG A 861 26.53 -7.08 19.98
N VAL A 862 25.81 -7.35 21.08
CA VAL A 862 26.33 -7.17 22.46
C VAL A 862 26.46 -8.48 23.24
N PHE A 863 26.43 -9.63 22.55
CA PHE A 863 26.54 -10.93 23.22
C PHE A 863 27.98 -11.31 23.52
N ASP A 864 28.27 -11.59 24.79
CA ASP A 864 29.56 -12.12 25.23
C ASP A 864 29.40 -13.62 25.55
N PRO A 865 29.90 -14.53 24.68
CA PRO A 865 29.80 -15.98 24.89
C PRO A 865 30.55 -16.47 26.14
N THR A 866 31.45 -15.65 26.71
CA THR A 866 32.21 -15.98 27.92
C THR A 866 31.54 -15.51 29.21
N ALA A 867 30.54 -14.62 29.13
CA ALA A 867 29.93 -14.00 30.30
C ALA A 867 28.42 -14.29 30.43
N GLN A 868 27.80 -14.94 29.44
CA GLN A 868 26.35 -15.14 29.39
C GLN A 868 25.98 -16.61 29.18
N VAL A 869 25.05 -17.11 30.00
CA VAL A 869 24.41 -18.42 29.79
C VAL A 869 23.48 -18.30 28.60
N SER A 870 23.64 -19.20 27.63
CA SER A 870 22.68 -19.36 26.54
C SER A 870 21.88 -20.64 26.77
N ALA A 871 20.63 -20.67 26.31
CA ALA A 871 19.78 -21.85 26.33
C ALA A 871 18.77 -21.82 25.18
N SER A 872 18.41 -23.01 24.69
CA SER A 872 17.42 -23.21 23.63
C SER A 872 16.72 -24.56 23.74
N LYS A 873 15.56 -24.66 23.11
CA LYS A 873 14.87 -25.90 22.77
C LYS A 873 15.12 -26.21 21.31
N LEU A 874 15.46 -27.47 21.03
CA LEU A 874 15.50 -28.06 19.70
C LEU A 874 14.23 -28.88 19.50
N THR A 875 13.40 -28.43 18.57
CA THR A 875 12.28 -29.21 18.05
C THR A 875 12.76 -29.97 16.83
N VAL A 876 12.82 -31.28 16.94
CA VAL A 876 13.30 -32.17 15.90
C VAL A 876 12.11 -32.73 15.13
N ILE A 877 12.13 -32.62 13.80
CA ILE A 877 11.10 -33.12 12.90
C ILE A 877 11.73 -34.22 12.05
N GLN A 878 11.21 -35.45 12.17
CA GLN A 878 11.72 -36.60 11.42
C GLN A 878 10.95 -36.76 10.11
N ASN A 879 11.66 -36.79 8.99
CA ASN A 879 11.12 -37.01 7.66
C ASN A 879 11.16 -38.50 7.26
N ASN A 880 12.27 -39.19 7.58
CA ASN A 880 12.49 -40.60 7.24
C ASN A 880 13.46 -41.25 8.25
N THR A 881 13.86 -42.52 8.01
CA THR A 881 14.76 -43.28 8.88
C THR A 881 16.19 -43.44 8.34
N THR A 882 16.55 -42.82 7.22
CA THR A 882 17.93 -42.89 6.71
C THR A 882 18.89 -42.12 7.61
N ASN A 883 20.17 -42.49 7.63
CA ASN A 883 21.18 -41.71 8.36
C ASN A 883 21.85 -40.70 7.41
N ASN A 884 21.09 -39.66 7.04
CA ASN A 884 21.55 -38.57 6.19
C ASN A 884 20.88 -37.25 6.60
N PRO A 885 21.34 -36.09 6.10
CA PRO A 885 20.78 -34.80 6.50
C PRO A 885 19.30 -34.60 6.12
N ASP A 886 18.81 -35.29 5.08
CA ASP A 886 17.39 -35.24 4.67
C ASP A 886 16.44 -35.89 5.68
N ALA A 887 16.95 -36.77 6.54
CA ALA A 887 16.14 -37.52 7.48
C ALA A 887 15.47 -36.64 8.54
N VAL A 888 16.01 -35.44 8.78
CA VAL A 888 15.64 -34.60 9.92
C VAL A 888 15.61 -33.12 9.55
N HIS A 889 14.75 -32.36 10.21
CA HIS A 889 14.80 -30.91 10.29
C HIS A 889 14.77 -30.48 11.76
N VAL A 890 15.52 -29.43 12.11
CA VAL A 890 15.61 -28.92 13.49
C VAL A 890 15.18 -27.46 13.53
N GLU A 891 14.20 -27.16 14.36
CA GLU A 891 13.82 -25.80 14.72
C GLU A 891 14.41 -25.44 16.09
N VAL A 892 15.03 -24.27 16.20
CA VAL A 892 15.67 -23.79 17.43
C VAL A 892 14.92 -22.58 17.97
N GLU A 893 14.42 -22.70 19.20
CA GLU A 893 13.71 -21.64 19.94
C GLU A 893 14.46 -21.32 21.25
N GLY A 894 14.72 -20.04 21.54
CA GLY A 894 15.41 -19.65 22.78
C GLY A 894 16.16 -18.32 22.68
N SER A 895 17.32 -18.26 23.34
CA SER A 895 18.13 -17.04 23.53
C SER A 895 18.62 -16.32 22.25
N GLY A 896 18.32 -16.81 21.03
CA GLY A 896 18.71 -16.19 19.76
C GLY A 896 20.19 -16.33 19.39
N TYR A 897 21.06 -16.52 20.39
CA TYR A 897 22.49 -16.77 20.22
C TYR A 897 22.84 -18.25 20.09
N PHE A 898 21.88 -19.14 20.30
CA PHE A 898 22.04 -20.57 20.06
C PHE A 898 21.41 -20.99 18.75
N THR A 899 22.18 -21.70 17.93
CA THR A 899 21.69 -22.27 16.67
C THR A 899 22.19 -23.70 16.48
N ALA A 900 21.54 -24.41 15.55
CA ALA A 900 21.99 -25.70 15.06
C ALA A 900 22.29 -25.59 13.57
N THR A 901 23.45 -26.08 13.14
CA THR A 901 23.93 -25.93 11.75
C THR A 901 23.85 -27.19 10.94
N PHE A 902 24.44 -28.26 11.44
CA PHE A 902 24.54 -29.52 10.73
C PHE A 902 23.89 -30.60 11.58
N TRP A 903 23.27 -31.57 10.92
CA TRP A 903 22.61 -32.68 11.59
C TRP A 903 22.50 -33.87 10.65
N ASN A 904 22.40 -35.04 11.27
CA ASN A 904 21.89 -36.24 10.63
C ASN A 904 20.86 -36.87 11.59
N ARG A 905 20.61 -38.16 11.47
CA ARG A 905 19.68 -38.83 12.39
C ARG A 905 20.33 -38.94 13.77
N GLY A 906 19.70 -38.36 14.79
CA GLY A 906 20.15 -38.47 16.17
C GLY A 906 21.22 -37.46 16.58
N ASP A 907 21.99 -36.90 15.65
CA ASP A 907 23.10 -36.00 15.97
C ASP A 907 22.89 -34.56 15.49
N TYR A 908 23.20 -33.59 16.37
CA TYR A 908 22.99 -32.16 16.11
C TYR A 908 24.20 -31.31 16.50
N GLN A 909 24.77 -30.59 15.53
CA GLN A 909 25.84 -29.62 15.79
C GLN A 909 25.23 -28.34 16.36
N LEU A 910 25.82 -27.86 17.45
CA LEU A 910 25.36 -26.66 18.14
C LEU A 910 26.38 -25.53 18.02
N ARG A 911 25.87 -24.31 17.91
CA ARG A 911 26.67 -23.10 17.84
C ARG A 911 26.18 -22.03 18.78
N GLN A 912 27.14 -21.35 19.40
CA GLN A 912 26.91 -20.17 20.21
C GLN A 912 27.46 -18.95 19.47
N ASN A 913 26.58 -18.00 19.17
CA ASN A 913 26.90 -16.73 18.52
C ASN A 913 27.70 -16.89 17.20
N GLY A 914 27.30 -17.82 16.33
CA GLY A 914 28.01 -18.08 15.07
C GLY A 914 29.16 -19.08 15.16
N GLN A 915 29.67 -19.32 16.36
CA GLN A 915 30.83 -20.18 16.60
C GLN A 915 30.40 -21.56 17.10
N VAL A 916 31.17 -22.59 16.74
CA VAL A 916 31.01 -23.93 17.31
C VAL A 916 31.22 -23.85 18.83
N ILE A 917 30.41 -24.57 19.61
CA ILE A 917 30.56 -24.59 21.07
C ILE A 917 31.98 -25.03 21.45
N ASP A 918 32.63 -24.26 22.31
CA ASP A 918 33.93 -24.58 22.89
C ASP A 918 33.76 -25.10 24.33
N LEU A 919 33.85 -26.42 24.50
CA LEU A 919 33.73 -27.08 25.81
C LEU A 919 34.88 -26.72 26.78
N SER A 920 35.97 -26.09 26.31
CA SER A 920 36.99 -25.53 27.20
C SER A 920 36.56 -24.22 27.87
N LYS A 921 35.49 -23.59 27.38
CA LYS A 921 35.00 -22.29 27.87
C LYS A 921 33.74 -22.40 28.71
N GLY A 922 33.07 -23.55 28.72
CA GLY A 922 31.86 -23.76 29.50
C GLY A 922 31.36 -25.19 29.50
N ALA A 923 30.39 -25.47 30.35
CA ALA A 923 29.71 -26.76 30.41
C ALA A 923 28.43 -26.73 29.55
N LEU A 924 28.30 -27.70 28.64
CA LEU A 924 27.08 -27.96 27.88
C LEU A 924 26.24 -29.00 28.62
N LEU A 925 24.96 -28.71 28.82
CA LEU A 925 23.98 -29.66 29.36
C LEU A 925 22.82 -29.79 28.40
N ALA A 926 22.24 -30.99 28.32
CA ALA A 926 21.05 -31.27 27.55
C ALA A 926 20.02 -32.06 28.36
N SER A 927 18.75 -31.96 27.98
CA SER A 927 17.67 -32.76 28.57
C SER A 927 16.57 -33.00 27.55
N VAL A 928 16.11 -34.24 27.43
CA VAL A 928 14.94 -34.57 26.59
C VAL A 928 13.72 -33.82 27.15
N CYS A 929 12.94 -33.19 26.26
CA CYS A 929 11.77 -32.39 26.64
C CYS A 929 10.44 -33.00 26.14
N GLU A 930 10.43 -34.32 25.96
CA GLU A 930 9.25 -35.12 25.64
C GLU A 930 9.35 -36.53 26.25
N ASP A 931 8.24 -37.06 26.79
CA ASP A 931 8.24 -38.33 27.53
C ASP A 931 8.31 -39.58 26.62
N ALA A 932 7.57 -39.57 25.51
CA ALA A 932 7.56 -40.63 24.50
C ALA A 932 7.15 -40.08 23.14
N ARG A 933 7.64 -40.70 22.06
CA ARG A 933 7.44 -40.23 20.70
C ARG A 933 7.13 -41.35 19.72
N ASN A 934 6.29 -41.02 18.74
CA ASN A 934 6.00 -41.85 17.57
C ASN A 934 6.68 -41.24 16.35
N ASN A 935 7.90 -41.69 16.08
CA ASN A 935 8.63 -41.25 14.89
C ASN A 935 8.12 -41.92 13.62
N GLN A 936 8.08 -41.15 12.54
CA GLN A 936 7.69 -41.66 11.23
C GLN A 936 8.68 -42.75 10.78
N GLY A 937 8.14 -43.93 10.46
CA GLY A 937 8.94 -45.10 10.06
C GLY A 937 9.58 -45.87 11.22
N GLU A 938 9.25 -45.54 12.48
CA GLU A 938 9.74 -46.26 13.66
C GLU A 938 8.61 -46.93 14.45
N THR A 939 8.99 -47.84 15.35
CA THR A 939 8.04 -48.44 16.30
C THR A 939 7.48 -47.37 17.25
N PRO A 940 6.15 -47.27 17.42
CA PRO A 940 5.51 -46.32 18.34
C PRO A 940 6.01 -46.45 19.78
N GLY A 941 5.90 -45.36 20.55
CA GLY A 941 6.20 -45.31 21.98
C GLY A 941 7.69 -45.34 22.31
N GLY A 942 8.54 -44.80 21.44
CA GLY A 942 9.95 -44.67 21.73
C GLY A 942 10.20 -43.66 22.86
N ILE A 943 11.04 -44.03 23.82
CA ILE A 943 11.54 -43.11 24.86
C ILE A 943 12.96 -42.72 24.45
N GLY A 944 13.22 -41.43 24.31
CA GLY A 944 14.53 -40.92 23.94
C GLY A 944 15.43 -40.65 25.14
N MET A 945 16.73 -40.62 24.86
CA MET A 945 17.75 -40.07 25.73
C MET A 945 18.64 -39.12 24.91
N VAL A 946 19.20 -38.11 25.57
CA VAL A 946 20.15 -37.17 24.96
C VAL A 946 21.46 -37.24 25.72
N ALA A 947 22.56 -37.23 24.97
CA ALA A 947 23.91 -37.14 25.48
C ALA A 947 24.62 -35.91 24.89
N VAL A 948 25.60 -35.38 25.62
CA VAL A 948 26.49 -34.33 25.12
C VAL A 948 27.86 -34.93 24.87
N ASN A 949 28.45 -34.64 23.71
CA ASN A 949 29.74 -35.23 23.36
C ASN A 949 30.63 -34.18 22.70
N TYR A 950 31.93 -34.25 22.99
CA TYR A 950 32.96 -33.38 22.41
C TYR A 950 33.24 -33.67 20.93
N LYS A 951 32.82 -34.84 20.45
CA LYS A 951 33.06 -35.31 19.09
C LYS A 951 31.89 -36.14 18.55
N VAL A 952 30.86 -35.44 18.10
CA VAL A 952 29.71 -36.03 17.37
C VAL A 952 29.93 -35.87 15.87
N ASP A 953 29.53 -36.86 15.06
CA ASP A 953 29.69 -36.86 13.61
C ASP A 953 28.38 -36.48 12.91
N PHE A 954 28.39 -35.37 12.18
CA PHE A 954 27.20 -34.82 11.50
C PHE A 954 27.21 -35.13 10.00
N GLY A 955 27.64 -36.33 9.61
CA GLY A 955 27.75 -36.70 8.19
C GLY A 955 29.04 -36.21 7.54
N GLY A 956 30.17 -36.31 8.26
CA GLY A 956 31.51 -35.96 7.79
C GLY A 956 32.15 -34.78 8.52
N VAL A 957 31.38 -34.05 9.34
CA VAL A 957 31.88 -32.97 10.20
C VAL A 957 31.84 -33.45 11.65
N GLN A 958 32.98 -33.37 12.36
CA GLN A 958 33.07 -33.79 13.76
C GLN A 958 33.27 -32.57 14.68
N ALA A 959 32.35 -32.35 15.61
CA ALA A 959 32.42 -31.24 16.57
C ALA A 959 31.63 -31.53 17.85
N PRO A 960 31.77 -30.68 18.89
CA PRO A 960 30.88 -30.74 20.05
C PRO A 960 29.41 -30.57 19.66
N GLY A 961 28.54 -31.37 20.26
CA GLY A 961 27.11 -31.34 20.01
C GLY A 961 26.33 -32.29 20.89
N THR A 962 25.12 -32.61 20.46
CA THR A 962 24.21 -33.54 21.13
C THR A 962 23.95 -34.76 20.26
N ALA A 963 23.93 -35.94 20.87
CA ALA A 963 23.54 -37.20 20.27
C ALA A 963 22.28 -37.75 20.99
N THR A 964 21.34 -38.31 20.24
CA THR A 964 20.07 -38.80 20.77
C THR A 964 19.80 -40.25 20.37
N HIS A 965 19.40 -41.05 21.35
CA HIS A 965 19.25 -42.50 21.22
C HIS A 965 17.92 -42.99 21.80
N ARG A 966 17.50 -44.18 21.38
CA ARG A 966 16.38 -44.88 22.00
C ARG A 966 16.81 -45.55 23.31
N ALA A 967 16.02 -45.35 24.36
CA ALA A 967 16.20 -46.04 25.63
C ALA A 967 15.79 -47.52 25.56
N GLY A 968 16.64 -48.44 26.05
CA GLY A 968 16.31 -49.85 26.27
C GLY A 968 17.40 -50.86 25.88
N ASN A 969 17.45 -51.99 26.59
CA ASN A 969 18.57 -52.96 26.57
C ASN A 969 18.71 -53.79 25.27
N ASN A 970 17.70 -53.78 24.39
CA ASN A 970 17.69 -54.56 23.14
C ASN A 970 17.94 -53.72 21.89
N TYR A 971 18.13 -52.41 22.03
CA TYR A 971 18.18 -51.47 20.90
C TYR A 971 19.60 -51.00 20.54
N GLY A 972 20.65 -51.58 21.14
CA GLY A 972 22.03 -51.50 20.64
C GLY A 972 22.53 -50.12 20.20
N GLY A 973 22.18 -49.04 20.91
CA GLY A 973 22.62 -47.68 20.55
C GLY A 973 21.90 -47.05 19.35
N ASN A 974 20.76 -47.59 18.91
CA ASN A 974 19.98 -47.03 17.80
C ASN A 974 19.65 -45.55 18.04
N GLU A 975 20.11 -44.70 17.13
CA GLU A 975 19.77 -43.27 17.07
C GLU A 975 18.25 -43.10 16.99
N MET A 976 17.75 -42.14 17.78
CA MET A 976 16.34 -41.77 17.79
C MET A 976 16.22 -40.27 17.95
N ASN A 977 15.59 -39.63 16.96
CA ASN A 977 15.30 -38.20 17.00
C ASN A 977 14.30 -37.90 18.12
N VAL A 978 14.69 -37.00 19.03
CA VAL A 978 13.81 -36.46 20.07
C VAL A 978 13.99 -34.97 20.26
N ASN A 979 12.90 -34.31 20.65
CA ASN A 979 12.91 -32.93 21.11
C ASN A 979 13.71 -32.85 22.41
N HIS A 980 14.65 -31.91 22.48
CA HIS A 980 15.49 -31.75 23.65
C HIS A 980 15.83 -30.27 23.87
N THR A 981 16.25 -29.96 25.08
CA THR A 981 16.70 -28.64 25.51
C THR A 981 18.19 -28.67 25.75
N ILE A 982 18.83 -27.52 25.53
CA ILE A 982 20.27 -27.34 25.71
C ILE A 982 20.53 -26.05 26.47
N ALA A 983 21.60 -26.05 27.26
CA ALA A 983 22.11 -24.86 27.93
C ALA A 983 23.63 -24.91 28.06
N PHE A 984 24.30 -23.77 27.88
CA PHE A 984 25.74 -23.65 28.03
C PHE A 984 26.11 -22.62 29.10
N PHE A 985 26.95 -23.07 30.02
CA PHE A 985 27.31 -22.34 31.24
C PHE A 985 28.79 -21.95 31.18
N PRO A 986 29.11 -20.66 30.98
CA PRO A 986 30.49 -20.26 30.72
C PRO A 986 31.34 -20.21 32.00
N PHE A 987 32.53 -20.82 31.97
CA PHE A 987 33.42 -20.90 33.13
C PHE A 987 33.93 -19.53 33.61
N ALA A 988 34.07 -18.56 32.70
CA ALA A 988 34.55 -17.22 33.07
C ALA A 988 33.57 -16.44 33.97
N GLN A 989 32.29 -16.83 34.02
CA GLN A 989 31.32 -16.29 34.98
C GLN A 989 31.41 -16.97 36.37
N GLY A 990 32.30 -17.96 36.53
CA GLY A 990 32.45 -18.73 37.77
C GLY A 990 31.57 -19.97 37.85
N TRP A 991 30.91 -20.38 36.76
CA TRP A 991 30.25 -21.68 36.69
C TRP A 991 31.29 -22.80 36.85
N LEU A 992 31.05 -23.72 37.79
CA LEU A 992 31.90 -24.87 38.03
C LEU A 992 31.29 -26.11 37.36
N GLY A 993 31.99 -26.67 36.38
CA GLY A 993 31.55 -27.85 35.62
C GLY A 993 32.64 -28.31 34.66
N GLY A 994 32.42 -29.44 33.98
CA GLY A 994 33.36 -29.95 32.99
C GLY A 994 32.87 -31.23 32.32
N TYR A 995 33.47 -31.54 31.19
CA TYR A 995 33.31 -32.78 30.43
C TYR A 995 34.44 -33.73 30.79
N VAL A 996 34.13 -35.00 31.06
CA VAL A 996 35.11 -36.01 31.48
C VAL A 996 35.12 -37.16 30.47
N THR A 997 36.31 -37.62 30.08
CA THR A 997 36.48 -38.64 29.03
C THR A 997 37.62 -39.63 29.31
N GLY A 998 37.54 -40.82 28.70
CA GLY A 998 38.57 -41.85 28.65
C GLY A 998 39.58 -41.66 27.50
N ASN A 999 40.55 -42.56 27.36
CA ASN A 999 41.71 -42.41 26.46
C ASN A 999 41.38 -42.46 24.94
N ASP A 1000 40.20 -42.96 24.56
CA ASP A 1000 39.82 -43.20 23.15
C ASP A 1000 38.36 -42.84 22.82
N GLY A 1001 37.62 -42.23 23.75
CA GLY A 1001 36.19 -41.95 23.56
C GLY A 1001 35.31 -43.21 23.51
N THR A 1002 35.83 -44.40 23.84
CA THR A 1002 35.03 -45.62 24.00
C THR A 1002 34.64 -45.85 25.46
N ALA A 1003 33.47 -46.45 25.66
CA ALA A 1003 32.69 -46.39 26.89
C ALA A 1003 33.20 -47.22 28.09
N ASP A 1004 34.37 -47.88 28.00
CA ASP A 1004 34.77 -48.93 28.95
C ASP A 1004 36.22 -48.80 29.48
N GLY A 1005 36.64 -47.60 29.91
CA GLY A 1005 37.96 -47.36 30.49
C GLY A 1005 38.00 -46.33 31.64
N PRO A 1006 39.06 -46.32 32.46
CA PRO A 1006 39.21 -45.34 33.54
C PRO A 1006 39.27 -43.92 32.97
N MET A 1007 38.69 -42.95 33.68
CA MET A 1007 38.72 -41.53 33.29
C MET A 1007 40.17 -41.03 33.19
N GLN A 1008 40.52 -40.35 32.10
CA GLN A 1008 41.90 -39.88 31.87
C GLN A 1008 41.99 -38.37 31.64
N GLN A 1009 40.90 -37.73 31.19
CA GLN A 1009 40.90 -36.30 30.90
C GLN A 1009 39.63 -35.60 31.39
N ILE A 1010 39.79 -34.41 31.97
CA ILE A 1010 38.71 -33.46 32.24
C ILE A 1010 38.96 -32.18 31.44
N ILE A 1011 37.93 -31.72 30.73
CA ILE A 1011 37.87 -30.41 30.06
C ILE A 1011 36.83 -29.60 30.86
N GLY A 1012 37.28 -28.68 31.71
CA GLY A 1012 36.36 -28.03 32.65
C GLY A 1012 36.88 -26.73 33.23
N ALA A 1013 36.11 -26.20 34.19
CA ALA A 1013 36.42 -24.95 34.87
C ALA A 1013 37.85 -24.95 35.46
N PRO A 1014 38.56 -23.81 35.44
CA PRO A 1014 39.91 -23.71 35.98
C PRO A 1014 40.02 -24.27 37.41
N GLY A 1015 40.95 -25.20 37.61
CA GLY A 1015 41.22 -25.83 38.91
C GLY A 1015 40.53 -27.18 39.14
N LEU A 1016 39.64 -27.64 38.25
CA LEU A 1016 39.12 -29.01 38.30
C LEU A 1016 40.12 -30.01 37.73
N ALA A 1017 40.25 -31.18 38.38
CA ALA A 1017 41.22 -32.21 38.01
C ALA A 1017 40.70 -33.61 38.38
N ILE A 1018 40.99 -34.60 37.52
CA ILE A 1018 40.75 -36.02 37.82
C ILE A 1018 41.61 -36.47 39.01
N GLY A 1019 41.07 -37.37 39.83
CA GLY A 1019 41.74 -37.94 41.00
C GLY A 1019 41.77 -37.01 42.22
N THR A 1020 41.41 -35.74 42.06
CA THR A 1020 41.22 -34.78 43.16
C THR A 1020 39.76 -34.36 43.29
N HIS A 1021 39.18 -33.89 42.18
CA HIS A 1021 37.83 -33.31 42.15
C HIS A 1021 36.81 -34.24 41.51
N VAL A 1022 37.23 -35.09 40.57
CA VAL A 1022 36.41 -36.15 39.99
C VAL A 1022 37.17 -37.45 40.11
N ILE A 1023 36.66 -38.39 40.91
CA ILE A 1023 37.36 -39.63 41.28
C ILE A 1023 36.54 -40.82 40.77
N ASP A 1024 37.20 -41.70 40.01
CA ASP A 1024 36.65 -42.99 39.60
C ASP A 1024 36.53 -43.91 40.82
N SER A 1025 35.32 -44.35 41.15
CA SER A 1025 35.09 -45.16 42.34
C SER A 1025 35.52 -46.62 42.07
N PRO A 1026 36.51 -47.17 42.79
CA PRO A 1026 37.07 -48.49 42.48
C PRO A 1026 36.13 -49.67 42.77
N SER A 1027 34.93 -49.45 43.33
CA SER A 1027 34.01 -50.51 43.76
C SER A 1027 32.92 -50.88 42.75
N THR A 1028 32.69 -50.08 41.70
CA THR A 1028 31.57 -50.27 40.76
C THR A 1028 31.79 -49.49 39.46
N THR A 1029 31.70 -50.16 38.31
CA THR A 1029 31.78 -49.52 36.98
C THR A 1029 30.73 -48.42 36.82
N GLY A 1030 31.15 -47.20 36.45
CA GLY A 1030 30.25 -46.08 36.12
C GLY A 1030 29.79 -45.22 37.31
N GLN A 1031 30.42 -45.31 38.48
CA GLN A 1031 30.16 -44.42 39.62
C GLN A 1031 31.33 -43.47 39.88
N TYR A 1032 31.05 -42.17 40.02
CA TYR A 1032 32.04 -41.12 40.19
C TYR A 1032 31.78 -40.27 41.44
N ASP A 1033 32.82 -40.07 42.25
CA ASP A 1033 32.77 -39.13 43.38
C ASP A 1033 33.22 -37.74 42.92
N VAL A 1034 32.37 -36.73 43.11
CA VAL A 1034 32.62 -35.35 42.70
C VAL A 1034 32.78 -34.43 43.92
N TYR A 1035 33.97 -33.84 44.05
CA TYR A 1035 34.33 -32.87 45.07
C TYR A 1035 34.55 -31.51 44.41
N LEU A 1036 33.61 -30.58 44.59
CA LEU A 1036 33.73 -29.24 44.02
C LEU A 1036 34.46 -28.29 44.99
N PRO A 1037 35.43 -27.49 44.51
CA PRO A 1037 36.14 -26.51 45.33
C PRO A 1037 35.16 -25.53 46.00
N GLY A 1038 35.34 -25.29 47.31
CA GLY A 1038 34.55 -24.31 48.05
C GLY A 1038 33.08 -24.68 48.30
N SER A 1039 32.64 -25.90 47.95
CA SER A 1039 31.23 -26.30 48.01
C SER A 1039 30.68 -26.60 49.41
N GLY A 1040 31.52 -26.70 50.44
CA GLY A 1040 31.05 -26.94 51.82
C GLY A 1040 30.18 -28.21 51.95
N ASN A 1041 29.07 -28.13 52.69
CA ASN A 1041 28.12 -29.25 52.80
C ASN A 1041 27.19 -29.28 51.57
N THR A 1042 27.44 -30.23 50.66
CA THR A 1042 26.71 -30.37 49.38
C THR A 1042 25.19 -30.51 49.54
N ARG A 1043 24.68 -30.96 50.70
CA ARG A 1043 23.22 -31.00 50.99
C ARG A 1043 22.57 -29.63 51.18
N ARG A 1044 23.38 -28.56 51.35
CA ARG A 1044 22.90 -27.19 51.62
C ARG A 1044 23.44 -26.15 50.65
N SER A 1045 24.49 -26.47 49.88
CA SER A 1045 25.20 -25.49 49.05
C SER A 1045 24.78 -25.45 47.58
N GLY A 1046 24.02 -26.44 47.08
CA GLY A 1046 23.55 -26.44 45.69
C GLY A 1046 23.13 -27.82 45.18
N MET A 1047 22.85 -27.90 43.87
CA MET A 1047 22.51 -29.12 43.14
C MET A 1047 23.59 -29.41 42.10
N LEU A 1048 24.03 -30.67 42.00
CA LEU A 1048 24.89 -31.15 40.92
C LEU A 1048 24.01 -31.68 39.79
N LEU A 1049 24.18 -31.13 38.60
CA LEU A 1049 23.53 -31.62 37.38
C LEU A 1049 24.54 -32.47 36.60
N VAL A 1050 24.09 -33.63 36.12
CA VAL A 1050 24.92 -34.55 35.34
C VAL A 1050 24.11 -35.00 34.12
N THR A 1051 24.75 -34.94 32.96
CA THR A 1051 24.30 -35.58 31.72
C THR A 1051 25.37 -36.56 31.28
N ALA A 1052 24.95 -37.67 30.67
CA ALA A 1052 25.87 -38.59 30.01
C ALA A 1052 26.38 -38.01 28.70
#